data_AF-A0A931LMC4-F1
#
_entry.id   AF-A0A931LMC4-F1
#
_cell.length_a   1.000
_cell.length_b   1.000
_cell.length_c   1.000
_cell.angle_alpha   90.00
_cell.angle_beta   90.00
_cell.angle_gamma   90.00
#
_symmetry.space_group_name_H-M   'P 1'
#
loop_
_entity.id
_entity.type
_entity.pdbx_description
1 polymer ?
#
loop_
_entity_poly.entity_id
_entity_poly.type
_entity_poly.pdbx_seq_one_letter_code
_entity_poly.pdbx_strand_id
1 'polypeptide(L)'
;MRGLKSNEMIAGILGTMLAMLVGFSVYGGIAFVDDEALTDNGCGPIPGSNVIFSGTVKIGGSGGVTVASGDVVVLCENPGTNWNVVVDAPNLTVLTFFGPSQTTLKPSGANPALKFTANAHNVTVIGFTVDSTGGTGVLVENGATGIRLFGNHIIGTGTGVNNQSTNSVDAEDNWWGCAEGPGSAGCSSVSGTVDFTPHFQSAIASLAHNIASASLRATASNSQVNVTVIKNGSTTPLITVLGFSDNPTGVFSPVASRFFEINLSAATGLSNVALNVCSASADTRAIFFTGTVWAQASKQSFDTTNNCVDVTVKSSTTPKLSSLAGGTVFAAGTPVQSVSPGFDLFETDAKSSQFQFKNEFEIPADFFAPGSKPFNSTVKFQGVPLSTFMGKDTGLADTIVQRDQAANLPTIPSSDTIPIEIVALSLQSVEPIKVKIGTATQLWDVKVELSHSQPSTGAMTITKRDLLGGTFDSQLVVQPLFTFTRQSDHVQRIFDVGTLTLTPDSLAKITLKAKRVPWVYDCPTGVLVVPNFNDSFCASASARGRVLTKEQAPLVRQGIRPAQSNPLVLASVVASLPRSELRVTEDVAQFAILGEEIANVRVEIFNLAGVQVFAQEATSNSVPTLSPNERLANGVYLVVVTVNKSNGEVTRSEMRRLIILR
;
A
#
# COMPACT_ATOMS: atom_id res chain seq x y z
N MET A 1 82.56 30.08 30.60
CA MET A 1 82.87 30.34 29.18
C MET A 1 83.44 29.08 28.56
N ARG A 2 82.79 28.57 27.49
CA ARG A 2 83.31 27.80 26.33
C ARG A 2 84.12 26.52 26.63
N GLY A 3 83.85 25.34 26.06
CA GLY A 3 83.08 24.95 24.89
C GLY A 3 83.86 23.89 24.10
N LEU A 4 83.18 22.87 23.57
CA LEU A 4 83.46 22.04 22.37
C LEU A 4 82.50 20.82 22.45
N LYS A 5 81.30 20.92 21.88
CA LYS A 5 80.89 20.44 20.53
C LYS A 5 80.81 18.91 20.40
N SER A 6 79.57 18.40 20.50
CA SER A 6 79.15 17.10 19.94
C SER A 6 77.76 17.25 19.32
N ASN A 7 77.67 17.95 18.20
CA ASN A 7 76.52 17.87 17.30
C ASN A 7 76.96 17.03 16.11
N GLU A 8 76.76 15.71 16.18
CA GLU A 8 76.61 14.85 14.98
C GLU A 8 76.14 13.41 15.25
N MET A 9 75.69 13.05 16.47
CA MET A 9 75.23 11.67 16.77
C MET A 9 73.79 11.55 17.29
N ILE A 10 72.99 12.62 17.22
CA ILE A 10 71.58 12.63 17.70
C ILE A 10 70.57 12.92 16.57
N ALA A 11 71.03 13.16 15.33
CA ALA A 11 70.14 13.33 14.18
C ALA A 11 69.72 12.00 13.51
N GLY A 12 70.39 10.88 13.81
CA GLY A 12 70.12 9.58 13.16
C GLY A 12 69.14 8.66 13.89
N ILE A 13 68.80 8.93 15.15
CA ILE A 13 67.96 8.04 15.98
C ILE A 13 66.63 8.69 16.40
N LEU A 14 66.54 10.03 16.42
CA LEU A 14 65.25 10.72 16.67
C LEU A 14 64.39 10.89 15.40
N GLY A 15 64.95 10.74 14.20
CA GLY A 15 64.20 10.84 12.94
C GLY A 15 63.34 9.61 12.61
N THR A 16 63.55 8.48 13.27
CA THR A 16 62.88 7.20 13.00
C THR A 16 61.94 6.74 14.12
N MET A 17 61.85 7.46 15.23
CA MET A 17 60.97 7.11 16.36
C MET A 17 59.72 8.00 16.50
N LEU A 18 59.55 9.03 15.65
CA LEU A 18 58.40 9.93 15.69
C LEU A 18 57.28 9.60 14.67
N ALA A 19 57.20 8.33 14.25
CA ALA A 19 56.14 7.81 13.36
C ALA A 19 55.36 6.62 13.97
N MET A 20 55.48 6.38 15.28
CA MET A 20 54.80 5.28 15.98
C MET A 20 54.15 5.73 17.30
N LEU A 21 53.25 6.71 17.22
CA LEU A 21 52.13 6.78 18.14
C LEU A 21 50.90 7.09 17.29
N VAL A 22 50.23 6.03 16.85
CA VAL A 22 48.87 6.11 16.31
C VAL A 22 47.98 5.46 17.37
N GLY A 23 46.99 6.20 17.86
CA GLY A 23 46.09 5.75 18.92
C GLY A 23 45.06 4.77 18.38
N PHE A 24 45.33 3.46 18.48
CA PHE A 24 44.35 2.44 18.08
C PHE A 24 43.50 1.99 19.28
N SER A 25 42.18 1.98 19.12
CA SER A 25 41.25 1.42 20.10
C SER A 25 40.32 0.41 19.44
N VAL A 26 40.29 -0.83 19.95
CA VAL A 26 39.32 -1.86 19.56
C VAL A 26 38.32 -2.01 20.70
N TYR A 27 37.02 -1.83 20.40
CA TYR A 27 35.95 -1.99 21.38
C TYR A 27 34.86 -2.89 20.79
N GLY A 28 34.60 -4.05 21.40
CA GLY A 28 33.43 -4.87 21.10
C GLY A 28 33.28 -5.39 19.66
N GLY A 29 34.38 -5.62 18.92
CA GLY A 29 34.34 -6.05 17.51
C GLY A 29 34.27 -4.89 16.49
N ILE A 30 34.56 -3.66 16.94
CA ILE A 30 34.68 -2.48 16.09
C ILE A 30 36.11 -1.95 16.19
N ALA A 31 36.75 -1.76 15.04
CA ALA A 31 38.07 -1.15 14.93
C ALA A 31 37.93 0.28 14.41
N PHE A 32 38.41 1.24 15.21
CA PHE A 32 38.48 2.65 14.83
C PHE A 32 39.89 3.00 14.36
N VAL A 33 39.98 3.74 13.26
CA VAL A 33 41.22 4.35 12.78
C VAL A 33 41.07 5.87 12.99
N ASP A 34 41.69 6.39 14.04
CA ASP A 34 41.61 7.81 14.50
C ASP A 34 42.93 8.25 15.17
N ASP A 35 43.12 9.55 15.38
CA ASP A 35 44.32 10.18 15.96
C ASP A 35 44.31 10.27 17.50
N GLU A 36 43.17 10.44 18.21
CA GLU A 36 43.15 10.33 19.70
C GLU A 36 41.71 10.23 20.32
N ALA A 37 41.57 9.37 21.34
CA ALA A 37 40.46 9.19 22.31
C ALA A 37 38.98 9.48 21.92
N LEU A 38 38.19 8.40 21.81
CA LEU A 38 36.73 8.36 21.62
C LEU A 38 35.95 9.11 22.72
N THR A 39 34.96 9.92 22.35
CA THR A 39 33.81 10.31 23.20
C THR A 39 32.56 9.53 22.79
N ASP A 40 31.53 9.50 23.65
CA ASP A 40 30.30 8.66 23.59
C ASP A 40 29.49 8.64 22.26
N ASN A 41 29.91 9.40 21.23
CA ASN A 41 29.30 9.42 19.89
C ASN A 41 30.18 8.86 18.76
N GLY A 42 31.27 8.14 19.06
CA GLY A 42 31.94 7.23 18.11
C GLY A 42 32.92 7.83 17.09
N CYS A 43 32.81 9.11 16.71
CA CYS A 43 33.92 9.91 16.17
C CYS A 43 33.66 11.37 16.59
N GLY A 44 34.42 11.89 17.55
CA GLY A 44 34.24 13.27 18.03
C GLY A 44 35.30 14.20 17.43
N PRO A 45 34.97 15.42 16.98
CA PRO A 45 36.00 16.38 16.59
C PRO A 45 36.68 16.97 17.82
N ILE A 46 38.00 16.84 17.94
CA ILE A 46 38.80 17.77 18.76
C ILE A 46 39.24 18.91 17.83
N PRO A 47 38.88 20.18 18.09
CA PRO A 47 39.44 21.30 17.34
C PRO A 47 40.93 21.43 17.70
N GLY A 48 41.84 21.00 16.83
CA GLY A 48 43.27 21.30 17.02
C GLY A 48 44.32 20.40 16.37
N SER A 49 43.99 19.20 15.90
CA SER A 49 44.98 18.25 15.37
C SER A 49 44.57 17.77 13.98
N ASN A 50 45.25 18.24 12.93
CA ASN A 50 45.15 17.62 11.61
C ASN A 50 46.33 16.65 11.47
N VAL A 51 46.16 15.37 11.81
CA VAL A 51 47.09 14.34 11.34
C VAL A 51 46.56 13.84 10.00
N ILE A 52 47.04 14.47 8.94
CA ILE A 52 46.81 13.99 7.57
C ILE A 52 47.61 12.71 7.41
N PHE A 53 46.98 11.53 7.41
CA PHE A 53 47.67 10.38 6.84
C PHE A 53 47.97 10.71 5.37
N SER A 54 49.20 10.49 4.93
CA SER A 54 49.57 10.56 3.53
C SER A 54 50.13 9.21 3.14
N GLY A 55 49.45 8.48 2.25
CA GLY A 55 49.86 7.16 1.80
C GLY A 55 48.79 6.07 1.96
N THR A 56 49.26 4.82 2.03
CA THR A 56 48.42 3.63 1.96
C THR A 56 47.99 3.14 3.34
N VAL A 57 46.69 3.10 3.59
CA VAL A 57 46.11 2.41 4.75
C VAL A 57 45.92 0.94 4.41
N LYS A 58 46.62 0.05 5.10
CA LYS A 58 46.42 -1.41 4.98
C LYS A 58 45.55 -1.91 6.11
N ILE A 59 44.50 -2.66 5.79
CA ILE A 59 43.60 -3.33 6.73
C ILE A 59 43.86 -4.83 6.60
N GLY A 60 44.42 -5.45 7.63
CA GLY A 60 44.96 -6.81 7.60
C GLY A 60 46.43 -6.89 7.14
N GLY A 61 47.00 -8.09 7.23
CA GLY A 61 48.37 -8.40 6.77
C GLY A 61 49.50 -7.82 7.62
N SER A 62 50.76 -8.09 7.23
CA SER A 62 51.94 -7.57 7.92
C SER A 62 52.15 -6.07 7.64
N GLY A 63 52.12 -5.25 8.69
CA GLY A 63 52.33 -3.79 8.59
C GLY A 63 51.07 -2.97 8.35
N GLY A 64 49.87 -3.55 8.48
CA GLY A 64 48.57 -2.87 8.45
C GLY A 64 47.83 -2.89 9.80
N VAL A 65 46.65 -2.29 9.84
CA VAL A 65 45.72 -2.38 10.98
C VAL A 65 45.25 -3.82 11.10
N THR A 66 45.60 -4.48 12.20
CA THR A 66 45.16 -5.85 12.47
C THR A 66 43.70 -5.81 12.93
N VAL A 67 42.81 -6.42 12.15
CA VAL A 67 41.37 -6.52 12.42
C VAL A 67 40.96 -7.99 12.48
N ALA A 68 40.01 -8.32 13.33
CA ALA A 68 39.48 -9.67 13.40
C ALA A 68 38.46 -9.90 12.27
N SER A 69 38.34 -11.15 11.82
CA SER A 69 37.27 -11.54 10.90
C SER A 69 35.91 -11.31 11.56
N GLY A 70 35.02 -10.60 10.87
CA GLY A 70 33.70 -10.19 11.38
C GLY A 70 33.64 -8.75 11.89
N ASP A 71 34.78 -8.05 11.97
CA ASP A 71 34.82 -6.68 12.50
C ASP A 71 34.21 -5.65 11.53
N VAL A 72 33.67 -4.59 12.12
CA VAL A 72 33.34 -3.36 11.41
C VAL A 72 34.52 -2.39 11.57
N VAL A 73 35.07 -1.95 10.44
CA VAL A 73 36.14 -0.96 10.34
C VAL A 73 35.54 0.38 9.98
N VAL A 74 35.77 1.36 10.84
CA VAL A 74 35.26 2.73 10.65
C VAL A 74 36.43 3.66 10.33
N LEU A 75 36.33 4.37 9.21
CA LEU A 75 37.24 5.46 8.87
C LEU A 75 36.60 6.80 9.30
N CYS A 76 37.18 7.41 10.34
CA CYS A 76 36.63 8.57 11.07
C CYS A 76 37.20 9.94 10.65
N GLU A 77 38.00 10.04 9.59
CA GLU A 77 38.59 11.32 9.15
C GLU A 77 38.20 11.69 7.71
N ASN A 78 38.22 12.99 7.39
CA ASN A 78 38.21 13.48 6.01
C ASN A 78 39.66 13.42 5.49
N PRO A 79 40.03 12.36 4.75
CA PRO A 79 41.37 12.21 4.26
C PRO A 79 41.70 13.37 3.31
N GLY A 80 42.84 14.02 3.51
CA GLY A 80 43.42 14.87 2.48
C GLY A 80 43.57 14.12 1.14
N THR A 81 43.99 14.85 0.10
CA THR A 81 43.87 14.48 -1.32
C THR A 81 44.52 13.17 -1.83
N ASN A 82 45.11 12.31 -1.00
CA ASN A 82 45.94 11.17 -1.44
C ASN A 82 45.82 9.88 -0.58
N TRP A 83 44.61 9.43 -0.23
CA TRP A 83 44.45 8.14 0.48
C TRP A 83 44.10 7.01 -0.47
N ASN A 84 44.89 5.94 -0.38
CA ASN A 84 44.53 4.64 -0.90
C ASN A 84 44.37 3.60 0.22
N VAL A 85 43.32 2.78 0.13
CA VAL A 85 43.03 1.73 1.12
C VAL A 85 43.28 0.36 0.49
N VAL A 86 43.96 -0.53 1.23
CA VAL A 86 44.18 -1.92 0.84
C VAL A 86 43.54 -2.82 1.88
N VAL A 87 42.59 -3.65 1.47
CA VAL A 87 41.93 -4.66 2.30
C VAL A 87 42.54 -6.02 2.00
N ASP A 88 43.14 -6.63 3.03
CA ASP A 88 43.87 -7.89 2.99
C ASP A 88 43.38 -8.87 4.06
N ALA A 89 42.07 -8.84 4.36
CA ALA A 89 41.43 -9.70 5.34
C ALA A 89 39.95 -9.97 4.98
N PRO A 90 39.39 -11.13 5.36
CA PRO A 90 38.02 -11.51 5.03
C PRO A 90 37.00 -11.10 6.11
N ASN A 91 35.72 -11.14 5.72
CA ASN A 91 34.52 -10.93 6.53
C ASN A 91 34.51 -9.56 7.22
N LEU A 92 34.80 -8.50 6.48
CA LEU A 92 34.88 -7.14 7.01
C LEU A 92 33.75 -6.27 6.47
N THR A 93 33.29 -5.33 7.30
CA THR A 93 32.52 -4.17 6.82
C THR A 93 33.37 -2.93 7.00
N VAL A 94 33.67 -2.20 5.93
CA VAL A 94 34.43 -0.95 5.96
C VAL A 94 33.48 0.20 5.66
N LEU A 95 33.39 1.20 6.53
CA LEU A 95 32.47 2.33 6.37
C LEU A 95 33.05 3.67 6.83
N THR A 96 32.36 4.76 6.52
CA THR A 96 32.61 6.11 7.05
C THR A 96 31.36 6.68 7.71
N PHE A 97 31.53 7.54 8.73
CA PHE A 97 30.40 8.25 9.37
C PHE A 97 29.98 9.54 8.68
N PHE A 98 30.88 10.19 7.93
CA PHE A 98 30.59 11.50 7.34
C PHE A 98 29.92 11.43 5.97
N GLY A 99 29.91 10.23 5.38
CA GLY A 99 29.36 9.97 4.06
C GLY A 99 30.22 10.44 2.91
N PRO A 100 29.73 10.22 1.68
CA PRO A 100 30.56 10.35 0.48
C PRO A 100 30.96 11.80 0.23
N SER A 101 30.16 12.77 0.65
CA SER A 101 30.49 14.20 0.51
C SER A 101 31.72 14.65 1.31
N GLN A 102 32.20 13.84 2.26
CA GLN A 102 33.29 14.21 3.17
C GLN A 102 34.42 13.18 3.24
N THR A 103 34.27 11.97 2.69
CA THR A 103 35.33 10.95 2.72
C THR A 103 35.68 10.50 1.32
N THR A 104 36.80 11.00 0.78
CA THR A 104 37.23 10.70 -0.59
C THR A 104 38.50 9.85 -0.63
N LEU A 105 38.42 8.69 -1.28
CA LEU A 105 39.56 7.84 -1.63
C LEU A 105 40.04 8.21 -3.04
N LYS A 106 41.35 8.33 -3.23
CA LYS A 106 41.96 8.71 -4.52
C LYS A 106 43.12 7.78 -4.91
N PRO A 107 43.31 7.48 -6.20
CA PRO A 107 44.49 6.78 -6.69
C PRO A 107 45.74 7.60 -6.40
N SER A 108 46.85 6.91 -6.14
CA SER A 108 48.17 7.53 -5.93
C SER A 108 49.20 6.82 -6.80
N GLY A 109 49.59 7.46 -7.90
CA GLY A 109 50.46 6.87 -8.91
C GLY A 109 49.84 5.61 -9.53
N ALA A 110 50.52 4.47 -9.41
CA ALA A 110 50.01 3.18 -9.89
C ALA A 110 49.02 2.51 -8.92
N ASN A 111 48.82 3.05 -7.72
CA ASN A 111 47.94 2.46 -6.72
C ASN A 111 46.49 2.89 -6.93
N PRO A 112 45.52 1.95 -6.92
CA PRO A 112 44.10 2.27 -6.95
C PRO A 112 43.66 2.98 -5.66
N ALA A 113 42.53 3.68 -5.68
CA ALA A 113 41.97 4.33 -4.49
C ALA A 113 41.56 3.32 -3.40
N LEU A 114 41.00 2.18 -3.83
CA LEU A 114 40.63 1.06 -2.98
C LEU A 114 41.09 -0.24 -3.63
N LYS A 115 41.74 -1.11 -2.86
CA LYS A 115 42.26 -2.39 -3.34
C LYS A 115 41.78 -3.53 -2.45
N PHE A 116 41.28 -4.59 -3.05
CA PHE A 116 41.01 -5.86 -2.40
C PHE A 116 42.03 -6.89 -2.90
N THR A 117 42.79 -7.47 -1.98
CA THR A 117 43.77 -8.51 -2.31
C THR A 117 43.09 -9.87 -2.47
N ALA A 118 43.87 -10.88 -2.89
CA ALA A 118 43.41 -12.26 -2.94
C ALA A 118 42.86 -12.82 -1.61
N ASN A 119 43.18 -12.20 -0.46
CA ASN A 119 42.71 -12.62 0.86
C ASN A 119 41.41 -11.92 1.30
N ALA A 120 40.94 -10.93 0.53
CA ALA A 120 39.71 -10.22 0.82
C ALA A 120 38.51 -11.06 0.35
N HIS A 121 37.82 -11.66 1.31
CA HIS A 121 36.60 -12.44 1.06
C HIS A 121 35.44 -11.87 1.87
N ASN A 122 34.22 -11.79 1.32
CA ASN A 122 33.03 -11.29 2.04
C ASN A 122 33.24 -9.90 2.66
N VAL A 123 33.71 -8.94 1.86
CA VAL A 123 33.97 -7.58 2.32
C VAL A 123 32.89 -6.65 1.79
N THR A 124 32.28 -5.86 2.68
CA THR A 124 31.32 -4.81 2.32
C THR A 124 31.93 -3.43 2.54
N VAL A 125 31.81 -2.52 1.57
CA VAL A 125 32.30 -1.14 1.66
C VAL A 125 31.18 -0.13 1.47
N ILE A 126 31.04 0.81 2.43
CA ILE A 126 29.88 1.70 2.52
C ILE A 126 30.26 3.17 2.71
N GLY A 127 29.63 4.06 1.94
CA GLY A 127 29.59 5.49 2.24
C GLY A 127 30.75 6.34 1.74
N PHE A 128 31.66 5.80 0.93
CA PHE A 128 32.83 6.55 0.45
C PHE A 128 32.57 7.26 -0.88
N THR A 129 33.26 8.37 -1.12
CA THR A 129 33.58 8.79 -2.48
C THR A 129 34.84 8.06 -2.92
N VAL A 130 34.77 7.31 -4.02
CA VAL A 130 35.90 6.69 -4.70
C VAL A 130 36.12 7.46 -6.00
N ASP A 131 37.11 8.34 -6.02
CA ASP A 131 37.43 9.19 -7.18
C ASP A 131 38.42 8.45 -8.10
N SER A 132 37.96 7.92 -9.22
CA SER A 132 38.78 7.24 -10.21
C SER A 132 39.60 8.17 -11.12
N THR A 133 39.59 9.49 -10.89
CA THR A 133 40.34 10.44 -11.71
C THR A 133 41.84 10.13 -11.68
N GLY A 134 42.43 9.91 -12.85
CA GLY A 134 43.88 9.64 -12.99
C GLY A 134 44.29 8.20 -12.71
N GLY A 135 43.36 7.26 -12.52
CA GLY A 135 43.72 5.85 -12.29
C GLY A 135 42.53 4.89 -12.17
N THR A 136 42.70 3.85 -11.34
CA THR A 136 41.64 2.89 -10.98
C THR A 136 41.05 3.29 -9.63
N GLY A 137 39.73 3.46 -9.55
CA GLY A 137 39.03 3.69 -8.29
C GLY A 137 39.14 2.47 -7.39
N VAL A 138 38.45 1.39 -7.75
CA VAL A 138 38.48 0.12 -7.03
C VAL A 138 39.18 -0.95 -7.85
N LEU A 139 40.17 -1.64 -7.27
CA LEU A 139 40.79 -2.83 -7.84
C LEU A 139 40.42 -4.05 -7.00
N VAL A 140 39.90 -5.09 -7.64
CA VAL A 140 39.66 -6.40 -7.03
C VAL A 140 40.63 -7.40 -7.65
N GLU A 141 41.61 -7.87 -6.88
CA GLU A 141 42.61 -8.82 -7.38
C GLU A 141 42.04 -10.23 -7.56
N ASN A 142 42.70 -11.01 -8.41
CA ASN A 142 42.36 -12.42 -8.57
C ASN A 142 42.46 -13.18 -7.24
N GLY A 143 41.44 -13.96 -6.93
CA GLY A 143 41.30 -14.68 -5.65
C GLY A 143 40.30 -14.06 -4.69
N ALA A 144 40.06 -12.75 -4.74
CA ALA A 144 39.04 -12.09 -3.91
C ALA A 144 37.62 -12.59 -4.26
N THR A 145 36.74 -12.69 -3.27
CA THR A 145 35.37 -13.22 -3.45
C THR A 145 34.34 -12.50 -2.58
N GLY A 146 33.09 -12.38 -3.02
CA GLY A 146 32.03 -11.81 -2.17
C GLY A 146 32.28 -10.35 -1.79
N ILE A 147 32.81 -9.57 -2.72
CA ILE A 147 33.04 -8.13 -2.52
C ILE A 147 31.73 -7.40 -2.84
N ARG A 148 31.27 -6.59 -1.88
CA ARG A 148 30.10 -5.72 -2.03
C ARG A 148 30.49 -4.26 -1.83
N LEU A 149 30.14 -3.42 -2.80
CA LEU A 149 30.22 -1.96 -2.73
C LEU A 149 28.77 -1.46 -2.65
N PHE A 150 28.42 -0.71 -1.62
CA PHE A 150 27.05 -0.24 -1.41
C PHE A 150 27.02 1.20 -0.89
N GLY A 151 26.17 2.07 -1.41
CA GLY A 151 26.02 3.43 -0.88
C GLY A 151 27.25 4.32 -1.07
N ASN A 152 28.04 4.10 -2.12
CA ASN A 152 29.24 4.89 -2.44
C ASN A 152 28.99 5.85 -3.61
N HIS A 153 29.86 6.87 -3.72
CA HIS A 153 30.01 7.72 -4.91
C HIS A 153 31.25 7.26 -5.68
N ILE A 154 31.10 6.48 -6.74
CA ILE A 154 32.19 6.03 -7.61
C ILE A 154 32.29 6.99 -8.79
N ILE A 155 33.09 8.04 -8.65
CA ILE A 155 33.14 9.17 -9.59
C ILE A 155 34.49 9.23 -10.33
N GLY A 156 34.63 10.17 -11.27
CA GLY A 156 35.87 10.42 -12.00
C GLY A 156 35.87 9.87 -13.42
N THR A 157 36.98 10.07 -14.12
CA THR A 157 37.11 9.75 -15.56
C THR A 157 37.86 8.45 -15.84
N GLY A 158 38.30 7.73 -14.81
CA GLY A 158 39.06 6.49 -14.93
C GLY A 158 38.18 5.23 -14.93
N THR A 159 38.81 4.11 -14.57
CA THR A 159 38.08 2.87 -14.30
C THR A 159 37.58 2.91 -12.87
N GLY A 160 36.27 3.06 -12.68
CA GLY A 160 35.61 3.09 -11.38
C GLY A 160 35.83 1.80 -10.60
N VAL A 161 35.50 0.65 -11.22
CA VAL A 161 35.77 -0.68 -10.66
C VAL A 161 36.47 -1.56 -11.70
N ASN A 162 37.65 -2.07 -11.35
CA ASN A 162 38.42 -3.02 -12.13
C ASN A 162 38.45 -4.37 -11.40
N ASN A 163 37.62 -5.31 -11.83
CA ASN A 163 37.57 -6.65 -11.28
C ASN A 163 38.45 -7.60 -12.09
N GLN A 164 39.55 -8.04 -11.50
CA GLN A 164 40.46 -9.04 -12.07
C GLN A 164 40.19 -10.46 -11.53
N SER A 165 39.25 -10.60 -10.60
CA SER A 165 38.81 -11.91 -10.11
C SER A 165 37.83 -12.57 -11.09
N THR A 166 37.68 -13.88 -10.97
CA THR A 166 36.68 -14.63 -11.74
C THR A 166 35.28 -14.53 -11.14
N ASN A 167 35.14 -14.00 -9.91
CA ASN A 167 33.86 -13.88 -9.22
C ASN A 167 33.24 -12.51 -9.49
N SER A 168 31.91 -12.42 -9.45
CA SER A 168 31.24 -11.13 -9.60
C SER A 168 31.52 -10.23 -8.38
N VAL A 169 31.71 -8.94 -8.63
CA VAL A 169 31.65 -7.89 -7.61
C VAL A 169 30.24 -7.33 -7.61
N ASP A 170 29.60 -7.34 -6.44
CA ASP A 170 28.32 -6.65 -6.23
C ASP A 170 28.61 -5.17 -5.99
N ALA A 171 28.22 -4.32 -6.94
CA ALA A 171 28.32 -2.87 -6.89
C ALA A 171 26.97 -2.21 -7.22
N GLU A 172 25.87 -2.90 -6.90
CA GLU A 172 24.52 -2.33 -6.91
C GLU A 172 24.42 -1.17 -5.90
N ASP A 173 23.44 -0.29 -6.11
CA ASP A 173 23.12 0.80 -5.17
C ASP A 173 24.34 1.73 -4.89
N ASN A 174 25.07 2.08 -5.95
CA ASN A 174 26.09 3.13 -5.92
C ASN A 174 25.75 4.25 -6.91
N TRP A 175 26.24 5.45 -6.62
CA TRP A 175 26.22 6.59 -7.55
C TRP A 175 27.49 6.59 -8.40
N TRP A 176 27.38 6.52 -9.72
CA TRP A 176 28.53 6.36 -10.64
C TRP A 176 29.04 7.67 -11.25
N GLY A 177 28.63 8.81 -10.67
CA GLY A 177 28.94 10.15 -11.15
C GLY A 177 27.86 10.77 -12.06
N CYS A 178 26.99 9.94 -12.64
CA CYS A 178 25.87 10.36 -13.48
C CYS A 178 24.69 9.35 -13.39
N ALA A 179 23.51 9.76 -13.84
CA ALA A 179 22.27 8.98 -13.69
C ALA A 179 22.19 7.79 -14.65
N GLU A 180 22.91 7.86 -15.77
CA GLU A 180 22.98 6.84 -16.80
C GLU A 180 23.81 5.61 -16.39
N GLY A 181 24.57 5.72 -15.29
CA GLY A 181 25.34 4.61 -14.74
C GLY A 181 26.66 4.32 -15.46
N PRO A 182 27.39 3.29 -15.03
CA PRO A 182 28.79 3.11 -15.40
C PRO A 182 29.00 2.91 -16.90
N GLY A 183 30.08 3.51 -17.43
CA GLY A 183 30.45 3.45 -18.86
C GLY A 183 29.72 4.46 -19.75
N SER A 184 28.69 5.13 -19.24
CA SER A 184 28.05 6.26 -19.92
C SER A 184 28.95 7.51 -19.91
N ALA A 185 28.74 8.42 -20.86
CA ALA A 185 29.53 9.65 -20.93
C ALA A 185 29.35 10.48 -19.64
N GLY A 186 30.46 10.76 -18.95
CA GLY A 186 30.45 11.48 -17.67
C GLY A 186 30.34 10.60 -16.43
N CYS A 187 30.14 9.29 -16.58
CA CYS A 187 30.18 8.30 -15.51
C CYS A 187 31.52 7.54 -15.47
N SER A 188 31.86 7.01 -14.30
CA SER A 188 32.99 6.08 -14.17
C SER A 188 32.73 4.78 -14.92
N SER A 189 33.76 4.13 -15.46
CA SER A 189 33.62 2.85 -16.17
C SER A 189 33.80 1.64 -15.24
N VAL A 190 33.37 0.46 -15.70
CA VAL A 190 33.69 -0.83 -15.07
C VAL A 190 34.53 -1.70 -16.01
N SER A 191 35.34 -2.58 -15.44
CA SER A 191 36.12 -3.60 -16.15
C SER A 191 35.99 -4.94 -15.41
N GLY A 192 35.82 -6.04 -16.15
CA GLY A 192 35.57 -7.37 -15.59
C GLY A 192 34.10 -7.61 -15.21
N THR A 193 33.85 -8.67 -14.43
CA THR A 193 32.49 -9.06 -14.01
C THR A 193 32.04 -8.21 -12.80
N VAL A 194 31.31 -7.14 -13.05
CA VAL A 194 30.78 -6.25 -12.01
C VAL A 194 29.27 -6.14 -12.20
N ASP A 195 28.51 -6.52 -11.18
CA ASP A 195 27.08 -6.25 -11.13
C ASP A 195 26.87 -4.86 -10.55
N PHE A 196 26.15 -4.00 -11.26
CA PHE A 196 25.90 -2.62 -10.82
C PHE A 196 24.44 -2.24 -11.01
N THR A 197 23.57 -3.19 -11.36
CA THR A 197 22.16 -2.92 -11.66
C THR A 197 21.28 -3.50 -10.56
N PRO A 198 20.55 -2.68 -9.80
CA PRO A 198 20.32 -1.25 -10.02
C PRO A 198 21.48 -0.36 -9.55
N HIS A 199 21.64 0.80 -10.21
CA HIS A 199 22.47 1.91 -9.74
C HIS A 199 21.60 3.12 -9.39
N PHE A 200 22.12 4.02 -8.55
CA PHE A 200 21.37 5.23 -8.20
C PHE A 200 21.34 6.23 -9.36
N GLN A 201 20.17 6.84 -9.56
CA GLN A 201 19.98 7.94 -10.52
C GLN A 201 20.13 9.33 -9.88
N SER A 202 20.34 9.39 -8.56
CA SER A 202 20.66 10.61 -7.83
C SER A 202 21.82 10.37 -6.88
N ALA A 203 22.64 11.40 -6.70
CA ALA A 203 23.71 11.39 -5.70
C ALA A 203 23.15 11.29 -4.26
N ILE A 204 23.92 10.61 -3.42
CA ILE A 204 23.71 10.55 -1.96
C ILE A 204 24.14 11.90 -1.36
N ALA A 205 23.20 12.60 -0.73
CA ALA A 205 23.38 13.90 -0.09
C ALA A 205 23.70 13.81 1.41
N SER A 206 23.25 12.73 2.08
CA SER A 206 23.54 12.49 3.50
C SER A 206 23.62 11.00 3.82
N LEU A 207 24.35 10.66 4.88
CA LEU A 207 24.55 9.29 5.34
C LEU A 207 24.46 9.24 6.86
N ALA A 208 23.91 8.16 7.41
CA ALA A 208 24.00 7.84 8.82
C ALA A 208 24.10 6.32 9.04
N HIS A 209 24.85 5.94 10.08
CA HIS A 209 24.98 4.55 10.52
C HIS A 209 24.61 4.41 12.00
N ASN A 210 24.12 3.23 12.37
CA ASN A 210 24.14 2.77 13.76
C ASN A 210 24.95 1.48 13.85
N ILE A 211 26.13 1.57 14.47
CA ILE A 211 27.07 0.46 14.62
C ILE A 211 26.94 -0.02 16.07
N ALA A 212 26.05 -1.01 16.28
CA ALA A 212 25.86 -1.74 17.53
C ALA A 212 25.48 -0.90 18.77
N SER A 213 24.20 -0.94 19.15
CA SER A 213 23.77 -0.65 20.52
C SER A 213 23.31 -1.93 21.24
N ALA A 214 23.79 -2.15 22.46
CA ALA A 214 23.28 -3.20 23.34
C ALA A 214 21.82 -2.92 23.77
N SER A 215 21.38 -1.67 23.66
CA SER A 215 20.01 -1.25 23.96
C SER A 215 18.97 -1.93 23.09
N LEU A 216 17.76 -2.07 23.64
CA LEU A 216 16.57 -2.57 22.94
C LEU A 216 16.17 -1.72 21.72
N ARG A 217 16.73 -0.50 21.62
CA ARG A 217 16.48 0.48 20.57
C ARG A 217 17.80 0.96 19.97
N ALA A 218 17.92 0.91 18.65
CA ALA A 218 19.03 1.46 17.89
C ALA A 218 18.51 2.55 16.94
N THR A 219 19.17 3.70 16.86
CA THR A 219 18.71 4.83 16.04
C THR A 219 19.82 5.29 15.09
N ALA A 220 19.46 5.49 13.83
CA ALA A 220 20.27 6.15 12.81
C ALA A 220 19.47 7.32 12.24
N SER A 221 20.09 8.49 12.14
CA SER A 221 19.41 9.73 11.79
C SER A 221 20.24 10.54 10.83
N ASN A 222 19.62 11.01 9.74
CA ASN A 222 20.21 11.99 8.84
C ASN A 222 19.31 13.24 8.75
N SER A 223 19.64 14.17 7.85
CA SER A 223 18.87 15.41 7.64
C SER A 223 17.45 15.20 7.10
N GLN A 224 17.09 13.99 6.65
CA GLN A 224 15.82 13.69 6.00
C GLN A 224 14.89 12.80 6.83
N VAL A 225 15.43 11.88 7.62
CA VAL A 225 14.67 10.89 8.40
C VAL A 225 15.40 10.46 9.67
N ASN A 226 14.63 10.17 10.72
CA ASN A 226 15.06 9.45 11.90
C ASN A 226 14.57 7.99 11.83
N VAL A 227 15.48 7.02 11.90
CA VAL A 227 15.16 5.58 11.84
C VAL A 227 15.48 4.95 13.18
N THR A 228 14.49 4.36 13.83
CA THR A 228 14.65 3.63 15.10
C THR A 228 14.25 2.17 14.93
N VAL A 229 15.14 1.24 15.23
CA VAL A 229 14.87 -0.20 15.20
C VAL A 229 14.59 -0.69 16.62
N ILE A 230 13.52 -1.47 16.79
CA ILE A 230 13.17 -2.14 18.04
C ILE A 230 13.39 -3.65 17.88
N LYS A 231 14.21 -4.23 18.76
CA LYS A 231 14.64 -5.64 18.69
C LYS A 231 13.98 -6.52 19.74
N ASN A 232 13.81 -7.81 19.42
CA ASN A 232 13.35 -8.85 20.36
C ASN A 232 14.50 -9.77 20.83
N GLY A 233 15.68 -9.68 20.20
CA GLY A 233 16.86 -10.52 20.49
C GLY A 233 18.13 -9.71 20.81
N SER A 234 19.24 -10.40 21.05
CA SER A 234 20.54 -9.79 21.40
C SER A 234 21.31 -9.23 20.19
N THR A 235 21.00 -9.68 18.97
CA THR A 235 21.67 -9.24 17.74
C THR A 235 21.12 -7.90 17.25
N THR A 236 21.99 -6.92 17.06
CA THR A 236 21.65 -5.62 16.46
C THR A 236 22.22 -5.59 15.04
N PRO A 237 21.40 -5.48 13.98
CA PRO A 237 21.93 -5.30 12.64
C PRO A 237 22.57 -3.92 12.50
N LEU A 238 23.61 -3.80 11.68
CA LEU A 238 24.03 -2.51 11.13
C LEU A 238 22.84 -1.88 10.39
N ILE A 239 22.52 -0.65 10.78
CA ILE A 239 21.49 0.19 10.14
C ILE A 239 22.23 1.23 9.31
N THR A 240 21.91 1.30 8.03
CA THR A 240 22.40 2.34 7.13
C THR A 240 21.22 3.14 6.60
N VAL A 241 21.33 4.47 6.68
CA VAL A 241 20.34 5.41 6.16
C VAL A 241 21.01 6.32 5.15
N LEU A 242 20.63 6.17 3.88
CA LEU A 242 21.08 7.03 2.78
C LEU A 242 20.05 8.11 2.54
N GLY A 243 20.46 9.36 2.38
CA GLY A 243 19.58 10.45 1.94
C GLY A 243 20.01 10.95 0.56
N PHE A 244 19.06 11.21 -0.34
CA PHE A 244 19.34 11.60 -1.72
C PHE A 244 18.92 13.04 -2.03
N SER A 245 19.62 13.67 -2.97
CA SER A 245 19.29 15.02 -3.45
C SER A 245 18.06 15.08 -4.35
N ASP A 246 17.77 13.99 -5.05
CA ASP A 246 16.62 13.80 -5.94
C ASP A 246 16.21 12.32 -5.91
N ASN A 247 15.24 11.92 -6.74
CA ASN A 247 14.74 10.57 -6.84
C ASN A 247 15.83 9.58 -7.31
N PRO A 248 16.26 8.63 -6.47
CA PRO A 248 17.35 7.72 -6.81
C PRO A 248 16.93 6.59 -7.75
N THR A 249 15.62 6.39 -7.98
CA THR A 249 15.08 5.25 -8.73
C THR A 249 14.90 5.53 -10.22
N GLY A 250 14.89 6.80 -10.63
CA GLY A 250 14.52 7.21 -11.99
C GLY A 250 13.05 7.08 -12.36
N VAL A 251 12.29 6.28 -11.62
CA VAL A 251 10.86 6.10 -11.82
C VAL A 251 10.14 7.29 -11.21
N PHE A 252 9.39 8.03 -12.03
CA PHE A 252 8.62 9.22 -11.61
C PHE A 252 7.96 9.01 -10.25
N SER A 253 8.39 9.81 -9.26
CA SER A 253 7.81 9.84 -7.93
C SER A 253 6.95 11.08 -7.84
N PRO A 254 5.65 10.95 -7.57
CA PRO A 254 4.82 12.11 -7.61
C PRO A 254 4.82 12.85 -6.27
N VAL A 255 5.11 14.16 -6.35
CA VAL A 255 5.05 15.16 -5.26
C VAL A 255 5.89 14.79 -4.02
N ALA A 256 6.87 13.89 -4.17
CA ALA A 256 7.88 13.65 -3.14
C ALA A 256 8.93 14.77 -3.15
N SER A 257 9.25 15.28 -1.97
CA SER A 257 10.27 16.31 -1.78
C SER A 257 11.54 15.80 -1.11
N ARG A 258 11.51 14.55 -0.62
CA ARG A 258 12.62 13.91 0.08
C ARG A 258 12.66 12.43 -0.25
N PHE A 259 13.85 11.91 -0.46
CA PHE A 259 14.12 10.53 -0.83
C PHE A 259 15.22 9.98 0.05
N PHE A 260 15.01 8.82 0.65
CA PHE A 260 15.98 8.18 1.52
C PHE A 260 15.89 6.66 1.40
N GLU A 261 16.98 5.95 1.63
CA GLU A 261 17.00 4.49 1.67
C GLU A 261 17.30 4.02 3.08
N ILE A 262 16.66 2.92 3.46
CA ILE A 262 16.93 2.20 4.70
C ILE A 262 17.44 0.82 4.34
N ASN A 263 18.68 0.53 4.73
CA ASN A 263 19.29 -0.78 4.55
C ASN A 263 19.66 -1.37 5.91
N LEU A 264 19.15 -2.58 6.17
CA LEU A 264 19.51 -3.39 7.32
C LEU A 264 20.42 -4.53 6.87
N SER A 265 21.57 -4.70 7.52
CA SER A 265 22.44 -5.86 7.29
C SER A 265 21.75 -7.21 7.55
N ALA A 266 20.73 -7.25 8.43
CA ALA A 266 19.84 -8.38 8.61
C ALA A 266 18.49 -7.94 9.19
N ALA A 267 17.41 -8.59 8.77
CA ALA A 267 16.05 -8.38 9.32
C ALA A 267 15.68 -9.38 10.43
N THR A 268 16.48 -10.44 10.64
CA THR A 268 16.23 -11.47 11.64
C THR A 268 16.39 -10.95 13.07
N GLY A 269 15.46 -11.31 13.97
CA GLY A 269 15.50 -10.89 15.38
C GLY A 269 14.89 -9.52 15.68
N LEU A 270 14.33 -8.85 14.67
CA LEU A 270 13.66 -7.55 14.80
C LEU A 270 12.15 -7.72 15.00
N SER A 271 11.57 -6.89 15.88
CA SER A 271 10.12 -6.83 16.10
C SER A 271 9.46 -5.80 15.20
N ASN A 272 10.07 -4.62 15.08
CA ASN A 272 9.63 -3.56 14.20
C ASN A 272 10.74 -2.53 13.94
N VAL A 273 10.58 -1.78 12.85
CA VAL A 273 11.35 -0.57 12.56
C VAL A 273 10.39 0.61 12.52
N ALA A 274 10.68 1.64 13.31
CA ALA A 274 9.96 2.89 13.36
C ALA A 274 10.71 3.96 12.56
N LEU A 275 10.02 4.63 11.65
CA LEU A 275 10.54 5.74 10.87
C LEU A 275 9.84 7.01 11.33
N ASN A 276 10.59 8.09 11.49
CA ASN A 276 10.11 9.39 11.91
C ASN A 276 10.55 10.40 10.85
N VAL A 277 9.64 10.69 9.92
CA VAL A 277 9.87 11.58 8.80
C VAL A 277 9.34 12.98 9.16
N CYS A 278 10.20 13.80 9.75
CA CYS A 278 9.82 15.09 10.35
C CYS A 278 9.77 16.23 9.33
N SER A 279 9.46 17.46 9.74
CA SER A 279 9.19 18.58 8.82
C SER A 279 8.11 18.23 7.78
N ALA A 280 7.13 17.44 8.22
CA ALA A 280 5.99 16.97 7.45
C ALA A 280 4.76 17.84 7.73
N SER A 281 3.83 17.86 6.79
CA SER A 281 2.47 18.36 7.01
C SER A 281 1.51 17.19 7.24
N ALA A 282 0.28 17.50 7.66
CA ALA A 282 -0.80 16.51 7.78
C ALA A 282 -1.08 15.76 6.44
N ASP A 283 -0.65 16.33 5.33
CA ASP A 283 -0.82 15.79 3.99
C ASP A 283 0.33 14.91 3.53
N THR A 284 1.47 14.97 4.22
CA THR A 284 2.65 14.17 3.89
C THR A 284 2.38 12.71 4.21
N ARG A 285 2.80 11.82 3.32
CA ARG A 285 2.85 10.37 3.56
C ARG A 285 4.26 9.86 3.28
N ALA A 286 4.62 8.81 3.98
CA ALA A 286 5.75 7.98 3.61
C ALA A 286 5.28 6.97 2.54
N ILE A 287 5.97 7.01 1.41
CA ILE A 287 5.82 6.06 0.30
C ILE A 287 7.15 5.31 0.13
N PHE A 288 7.11 4.12 -0.42
CA PHE A 288 8.29 3.30 -0.67
C PHE A 288 8.27 2.75 -2.10
N PHE A 289 9.45 2.52 -2.65
CA PHE A 289 9.61 1.94 -3.97
C PHE A 289 9.57 0.42 -3.89
N THR A 290 8.73 -0.21 -4.70
CA THR A 290 8.55 -1.67 -4.75
C THR A 290 9.54 -2.38 -5.67
N GLY A 291 10.42 -1.63 -6.33
CA GLY A 291 11.25 -2.08 -7.46
C GLY A 291 10.67 -1.69 -8.82
N THR A 292 9.37 -1.40 -8.90
CA THR A 292 8.70 -1.00 -10.15
C THR A 292 7.82 0.24 -9.99
N VAL A 293 7.13 0.38 -8.85
CA VAL A 293 6.21 1.50 -8.58
C VAL A 293 6.37 2.02 -7.15
N TRP A 294 6.00 3.29 -6.94
CA TRP A 294 5.88 3.89 -5.62
C TRP A 294 4.55 3.49 -4.97
N ALA A 295 4.60 2.98 -3.73
CA ALA A 295 3.44 2.55 -2.96
C ALA A 295 3.44 3.19 -1.57
N GLN A 296 2.26 3.44 -0.99
CA GLN A 296 2.15 4.00 0.35
C GLN A 296 2.48 2.97 1.44
N ALA A 297 3.23 3.38 2.47
CA ALA A 297 3.46 2.54 3.64
C ALA A 297 2.14 2.29 4.41
N SER A 298 1.81 1.03 4.70
CA SER A 298 0.48 0.65 5.20
C SER A 298 0.21 1.03 6.64
N LYS A 299 1.25 1.14 7.49
CA LYS A 299 1.13 1.58 8.89
C LYS A 299 1.89 2.86 9.11
N GLN A 300 1.20 3.98 8.94
CA GLN A 300 1.72 5.31 9.23
C GLN A 300 0.68 6.21 9.90
N SER A 301 1.13 7.23 10.61
CA SER A 301 0.30 8.27 11.24
C SER A 301 1.03 9.60 11.24
N PHE A 302 0.29 10.70 11.13
CA PHE A 302 0.86 12.04 11.30
C PHE A 302 0.83 12.43 12.77
N ASP A 303 2.01 12.69 13.34
CA ASP A 303 2.19 13.27 14.66
C ASP A 303 2.12 14.80 14.54
N THR A 304 0.99 15.37 14.99
CA THR A 304 0.74 16.81 14.99
C THR A 304 1.63 17.59 15.96
N THR A 305 2.20 16.93 16.97
CA THR A 305 3.04 17.59 17.97
C THR A 305 4.44 17.81 17.42
N ASN A 306 5.01 16.80 16.76
CA ASN A 306 6.37 16.87 16.23
C ASN A 306 6.42 17.21 14.73
N ASN A 307 5.26 17.31 14.07
CA ASN A 307 5.13 17.49 12.62
C ASN A 307 5.92 16.41 11.86
N CYS A 308 5.71 15.15 12.24
CA CYS A 308 6.37 14.00 11.65
C CYS A 308 5.34 13.00 11.12
N VAL A 309 5.69 12.30 10.04
CA VAL A 309 5.01 11.06 9.67
C VAL A 309 5.74 9.91 10.38
N ASP A 310 5.04 9.28 11.31
CA ASP A 310 5.48 8.06 11.97
C ASP A 310 5.11 6.88 11.09
N VAL A 311 6.07 6.05 10.74
CA VAL A 311 5.86 4.80 10.01
C VAL A 311 6.30 3.64 10.88
N THR A 312 5.52 2.57 10.93
CA THR A 312 5.91 1.34 11.60
C THR A 312 6.01 0.21 10.59
N VAL A 313 7.19 -0.35 10.41
CA VAL A 313 7.45 -1.51 9.55
C VAL A 313 7.54 -2.77 10.41
N LYS A 314 6.74 -3.78 10.08
CA LYS A 314 6.66 -5.12 10.72
C LYS A 314 6.64 -6.21 9.66
N SER A 315 6.58 -7.46 10.07
CA SER A 315 6.36 -8.60 9.15
C SER A 315 4.97 -8.57 8.49
N SER A 316 3.98 -7.92 9.12
CA SER A 316 2.59 -7.81 8.65
C SER A 316 2.27 -6.52 7.91
N THR A 317 3.22 -5.60 7.75
CA THR A 317 3.00 -4.32 7.06
C THR A 317 3.50 -4.38 5.62
N THR A 318 3.24 -3.32 4.87
CA THR A 318 3.77 -3.07 3.54
C THR A 318 4.49 -1.71 3.60
N PRO A 319 5.83 -1.61 3.44
CA PRO A 319 6.76 -2.73 3.20
C PRO A 319 6.87 -3.65 4.42
N LYS A 320 7.46 -4.83 4.19
CA LYS A 320 7.74 -5.82 5.24
C LYS A 320 9.16 -5.62 5.80
N LEU A 321 9.40 -6.05 7.03
CA LEU A 321 10.75 -6.02 7.63
C LEU A 321 11.82 -6.67 6.75
N SER A 322 11.50 -7.80 6.13
CA SER A 322 12.42 -8.51 5.23
C SER A 322 12.81 -7.68 4.00
N SER A 323 11.97 -6.74 3.57
CA SER A 323 12.25 -5.87 2.43
C SER A 323 13.34 -4.85 2.76
N LEU A 324 13.52 -4.48 4.03
CA LEU A 324 14.57 -3.54 4.45
C LEU A 324 15.97 -4.19 4.42
N ALA A 325 16.06 -5.53 4.36
CA ALA A 325 17.32 -6.22 4.19
C ALA A 325 17.74 -6.14 2.72
N GLY A 326 18.87 -5.48 2.45
CA GLY A 326 19.31 -5.21 1.08
C GLY A 326 18.93 -3.84 0.54
N GLY A 327 18.21 -3.01 1.33
CA GLY A 327 17.87 -1.64 0.95
C GLY A 327 16.42 -1.50 0.49
N THR A 328 15.68 -0.56 1.08
CA THR A 328 14.39 -0.10 0.56
C THR A 328 14.41 1.41 0.45
N VAL A 329 14.15 1.92 -0.75
CA VAL A 329 14.01 3.35 -0.99
C VAL A 329 12.62 3.80 -0.56
N PHE A 330 12.59 4.86 0.25
CA PHE A 330 11.43 5.60 0.68
C PHE A 330 11.46 7.02 0.12
N ALA A 331 10.28 7.62 0.10
CA ALA A 331 10.12 9.04 -0.12
C ALA A 331 9.06 9.62 0.82
N ALA A 332 9.20 10.91 1.11
CA ALA A 332 8.22 11.69 1.84
C ALA A 332 7.56 12.66 0.87
N GLY A 333 6.26 12.52 0.67
CA GLY A 333 5.54 13.31 -0.31
C GLY A 333 4.05 13.24 -0.14
N THR A 334 3.34 13.95 -1.00
CA THR A 334 1.89 13.80 -1.14
C THR A 334 1.63 12.70 -2.17
N PRO A 335 1.14 11.52 -1.79
CA PRO A 335 0.99 10.43 -2.73
C PRO A 335 -0.03 10.79 -3.81
N VAL A 336 0.25 10.35 -5.02
CA VAL A 336 -0.76 10.33 -6.08
C VAL A 336 -1.71 9.21 -5.77
N GLN A 337 -2.91 9.58 -5.36
CA GLN A 337 -4.01 8.62 -5.38
C GLN A 337 -4.51 8.59 -6.81
N SER A 338 -3.97 7.69 -7.62
CA SER A 338 -4.69 7.23 -8.79
C SER A 338 -5.92 6.47 -8.31
N VAL A 339 -7.07 6.72 -8.94
CA VAL A 339 -8.25 5.88 -8.70
C VAL A 339 -8.11 4.67 -9.63
N SER A 340 -7.78 3.50 -9.08
CA SER A 340 -7.55 2.24 -9.82
C SER A 340 -8.82 1.76 -10.53
N PRO A 341 -8.75 1.04 -11.67
CA PRO A 341 -9.93 0.39 -12.26
C PRO A 341 -10.68 -0.45 -11.22
N GLY A 342 -11.99 -0.63 -11.39
CA GLY A 342 -12.78 -1.36 -10.40
C GLY A 342 -14.27 -1.30 -10.65
N PHE A 343 -15.07 -1.56 -9.61
CA PHE A 343 -16.52 -1.64 -9.68
C PHE A 343 -17.15 -0.81 -8.58
N ASP A 344 -18.09 0.04 -8.93
CA ASP A 344 -18.89 0.83 -8.01
C ASP A 344 -20.23 0.12 -7.78
N LEU A 345 -20.52 -0.23 -6.52
CA LEU A 345 -21.69 -1.01 -6.13
C LEU A 345 -22.78 -0.09 -5.60
N PHE A 346 -23.96 -0.14 -6.20
CA PHE A 346 -25.07 0.74 -5.87
C PHE A 346 -26.36 -0.02 -5.55
N GLU A 347 -27.11 0.50 -4.57
CA GLU A 347 -28.52 0.17 -4.38
C GLU A 347 -29.42 1.30 -4.90
N THR A 348 -30.54 0.91 -5.51
CA THR A 348 -31.50 1.80 -6.17
C THR A 348 -32.54 2.33 -5.18
N ASP A 349 -32.70 3.65 -5.14
CA ASP A 349 -33.74 4.36 -4.39
C ASP A 349 -35.06 4.34 -5.15
N ALA A 350 -36.04 3.59 -4.64
CA ALA A 350 -37.35 3.42 -5.27
C ALA A 350 -38.17 4.72 -5.40
N LYS A 351 -37.86 5.75 -4.61
CA LYS A 351 -38.59 7.03 -4.63
C LYS A 351 -38.16 7.94 -5.77
N SER A 352 -36.96 7.71 -6.33
CA SER A 352 -36.37 8.59 -7.34
C SER A 352 -35.98 7.89 -8.65
N SER A 353 -36.31 6.60 -8.78
CA SER A 353 -35.97 5.78 -9.94
C SER A 353 -37.18 5.49 -10.82
N GLN A 354 -37.12 5.89 -12.09
CA GLN A 354 -38.24 5.78 -13.03
C GLN A 354 -37.79 5.82 -14.50
N PHE A 355 -38.61 5.24 -15.37
CA PHE A 355 -38.50 5.34 -16.82
C PHE A 355 -39.82 5.83 -17.42
N GLN A 356 -39.76 6.74 -18.39
CA GLN A 356 -40.90 7.27 -19.12
C GLN A 356 -40.95 6.65 -20.51
N PHE A 357 -41.92 5.76 -20.73
CA PHE A 357 -42.19 5.22 -22.06
C PHE A 357 -42.90 6.30 -22.88
N LYS A 358 -42.20 6.93 -23.81
CA LYS A 358 -42.76 8.02 -24.63
C LYS A 358 -41.95 8.18 -25.92
N ASN A 359 -42.60 8.71 -26.96
CA ASN A 359 -41.99 8.97 -28.26
C ASN A 359 -41.39 7.66 -28.84
N GLU A 360 -40.11 7.65 -29.21
CA GLU A 360 -39.40 6.46 -29.70
C GLU A 360 -39.28 5.31 -28.68
N PHE A 361 -39.57 5.56 -27.40
CA PHE A 361 -39.59 4.54 -26.34
C PHE A 361 -41.02 4.17 -25.90
N GLU A 362 -42.05 4.63 -26.62
CA GLU A 362 -43.42 4.16 -26.39
C GLU A 362 -43.52 2.67 -26.73
N ILE A 363 -44.18 1.89 -25.87
CA ILE A 363 -44.47 0.50 -26.20
C ILE A 363 -45.62 0.49 -27.20
N PRO A 364 -45.44 -0.06 -28.42
CA PRO A 364 -46.41 0.08 -29.49
C PRO A 364 -47.71 -0.66 -29.20
N ALA A 365 -48.75 -0.32 -29.96
CA ALA A 365 -49.99 -1.10 -29.99
C ALA A 365 -49.70 -2.57 -30.32
N ASP A 366 -50.58 -3.46 -29.88
CA ASP A 366 -50.50 -4.91 -30.08
C ASP A 366 -49.28 -5.64 -29.49
N PHE A 367 -48.33 -4.92 -28.86
CA PHE A 367 -47.15 -5.50 -28.22
C PHE A 367 -47.48 -6.52 -27.12
N PHE A 368 -48.42 -6.19 -26.24
CA PHE A 368 -48.79 -7.06 -25.12
C PHE A 368 -49.65 -8.24 -25.61
N ALA A 369 -50.64 -7.94 -26.43
CA ALA A 369 -51.44 -8.92 -27.18
C ALA A 369 -52.20 -8.17 -28.30
N PRO A 370 -52.71 -8.88 -29.33
CA PRO A 370 -53.60 -8.26 -30.31
C PRO A 370 -54.75 -7.48 -29.66
N GLY A 371 -54.96 -6.23 -30.07
CA GLY A 371 -55.91 -5.29 -29.51
C GLY A 371 -55.42 -4.51 -28.28
N SER A 372 -54.16 -4.66 -27.85
CA SER A 372 -53.60 -3.87 -26.76
C SER A 372 -53.31 -2.44 -27.20
N LYS A 373 -53.72 -1.45 -26.40
CA LYS A 373 -53.35 -0.05 -26.63
C LYS A 373 -51.84 0.17 -26.40
N PRO A 374 -51.22 1.15 -27.08
CA PRO A 374 -49.85 1.53 -26.78
C PRO A 374 -49.70 1.98 -25.32
N PHE A 375 -48.54 1.75 -24.73
CA PHE A 375 -48.23 2.14 -23.36
C PHE A 375 -47.22 3.28 -23.34
N ASN A 376 -47.67 4.43 -22.83
CA ASN A 376 -46.91 5.68 -22.83
C ASN A 376 -46.89 6.40 -21.48
N SER A 377 -46.71 5.62 -20.41
CA SER A 377 -46.70 6.11 -19.04
C SER A 377 -45.32 6.04 -18.40
N THR A 378 -45.22 6.56 -17.18
CA THR A 378 -44.03 6.43 -16.34
C THR A 378 -44.14 5.17 -15.47
N VAL A 379 -43.05 4.41 -15.39
CA VAL A 379 -42.92 3.28 -14.46
C VAL A 379 -41.86 3.62 -13.43
N LYS A 380 -42.16 3.40 -12.15
CA LYS A 380 -41.22 3.53 -11.05
C LYS A 380 -40.59 2.19 -10.75
N PHE A 381 -39.30 2.19 -10.43
CA PHE A 381 -38.53 0.97 -10.20
C PHE A 381 -37.88 0.98 -8.83
N GLN A 382 -37.73 -0.21 -8.27
CA GLN A 382 -36.90 -0.49 -7.10
C GLN A 382 -35.83 -1.51 -7.46
N GLY A 383 -34.74 -1.50 -6.69
CA GLY A 383 -33.66 -2.47 -6.82
C GLY A 383 -34.06 -3.87 -6.38
N VAL A 384 -33.49 -4.87 -7.04
CA VAL A 384 -33.49 -6.27 -6.61
C VAL A 384 -32.03 -6.67 -6.39
N PRO A 385 -31.60 -6.97 -5.15
CA PRO A 385 -30.20 -7.29 -4.87
C PRO A 385 -29.67 -8.45 -5.72
N LEU A 386 -28.49 -8.27 -6.31
CA LEU A 386 -27.80 -9.27 -7.14
C LEU A 386 -27.34 -10.48 -6.33
N SER A 387 -27.20 -10.32 -5.00
CA SER A 387 -26.58 -11.26 -4.06
C SER A 387 -25.09 -11.49 -4.30
N THR A 388 -24.68 -11.83 -5.52
CA THR A 388 -23.27 -12.05 -5.87
C THR A 388 -22.91 -11.49 -7.24
N PHE A 389 -21.67 -11.02 -7.38
CA PHE A 389 -21.07 -10.64 -8.66
C PHE A 389 -19.61 -11.11 -8.69
N MET A 390 -19.23 -11.85 -9.75
CA MET A 390 -17.91 -12.48 -9.88
C MET A 390 -17.48 -13.29 -8.63
N GLY A 391 -18.43 -13.99 -8.01
CA GLY A 391 -18.18 -14.81 -6.81
C GLY A 391 -17.97 -14.01 -5.51
N LYS A 392 -18.23 -12.70 -5.51
CA LYS A 392 -18.18 -11.83 -4.32
C LYS A 392 -19.60 -11.47 -3.88
N ASP A 393 -19.83 -11.40 -2.57
CA ASP A 393 -21.07 -10.85 -2.00
C ASP A 393 -21.18 -9.36 -2.34
N THR A 394 -22.31 -8.97 -2.91
CA THR A 394 -22.60 -7.59 -3.30
C THR A 394 -23.54 -6.88 -2.34
N GLY A 395 -23.91 -7.52 -1.22
CA GLY A 395 -24.89 -7.00 -0.27
C GLY A 395 -26.19 -6.63 -0.97
N LEU A 396 -26.66 -5.41 -0.73
CA LEU A 396 -27.87 -4.87 -1.36
C LEU A 396 -27.66 -4.27 -2.75
N ALA A 397 -26.49 -4.42 -3.37
CA ALA A 397 -26.26 -3.87 -4.70
C ALA A 397 -27.19 -4.51 -5.74
N ASP A 398 -27.84 -3.67 -6.53
CA ASP A 398 -28.69 -4.03 -7.67
C ASP A 398 -28.19 -3.42 -8.99
N THR A 399 -27.23 -2.49 -8.89
CA THR A 399 -26.59 -1.82 -10.02
C THR A 399 -25.08 -1.80 -9.79
N ILE A 400 -24.30 -2.24 -10.77
CA ILE A 400 -22.83 -2.21 -10.71
C ILE A 400 -22.30 -1.45 -11.92
N VAL A 401 -21.46 -0.45 -11.66
CA VAL A 401 -20.78 0.33 -12.69
C VAL A 401 -19.30 -0.01 -12.66
N GLN A 402 -18.75 -0.48 -13.78
CA GLN A 402 -17.33 -0.71 -13.96
C GLN A 402 -16.61 0.58 -14.33
N ARG A 403 -15.44 0.79 -13.75
CA ARG A 403 -14.45 1.79 -14.12
C ARG A 403 -13.33 1.06 -14.86
N ASP A 404 -13.27 1.25 -16.18
CA ASP A 404 -12.45 0.42 -17.07
C ASP A 404 -10.95 0.75 -17.00
N GLN A 405 -10.62 1.96 -16.56
CA GLN A 405 -9.25 2.47 -16.54
C GLN A 405 -8.95 3.22 -15.23
N ALA A 406 -7.66 3.34 -14.92
CA ALA A 406 -7.19 4.13 -13.80
C ALA A 406 -7.36 5.62 -14.13
N ALA A 407 -7.81 6.42 -13.15
CA ALA A 407 -7.76 7.87 -13.26
C ALA A 407 -6.44 8.40 -12.67
N ASN A 408 -5.67 9.15 -13.44
CA ASN A 408 -4.40 9.74 -13.04
C ASN A 408 -4.62 11.12 -12.41
N LEU A 409 -4.42 11.23 -11.10
CA LEU A 409 -4.72 12.44 -10.31
C LEU A 409 -3.45 12.96 -9.61
N PRO A 410 -2.49 13.53 -10.38
CA PRO A 410 -1.12 13.76 -9.91
C PRO A 410 -0.99 14.88 -8.85
N THR A 411 -1.95 15.80 -8.80
CA THR A 411 -1.94 16.98 -7.92
C THR A 411 -3.28 17.19 -7.24
N ILE A 412 -3.36 18.12 -6.28
CA ILE A 412 -4.62 18.58 -5.70
C ILE A 412 -4.74 20.09 -5.97
N PRO A 413 -5.81 20.56 -6.65
CA PRO A 413 -6.81 19.76 -7.36
C PRO A 413 -6.22 19.11 -8.63
N SER A 414 -6.81 18.00 -9.06
CA SER A 414 -6.59 17.41 -10.39
C SER A 414 -7.87 16.72 -10.86
N SER A 415 -8.01 16.54 -12.16
CA SER A 415 -9.12 15.78 -12.74
C SER A 415 -8.65 14.90 -13.87
N ASP A 416 -9.32 13.76 -14.04
CA ASP A 416 -9.12 12.87 -15.16
C ASP A 416 -10.47 12.26 -15.58
N THR A 417 -10.60 11.89 -16.86
CA THR A 417 -11.83 11.31 -17.42
C THR A 417 -11.58 9.90 -17.89
N ILE A 418 -12.30 8.95 -17.30
CA ILE A 418 -12.18 7.52 -17.59
C ILE A 418 -13.47 6.96 -18.20
N PRO A 419 -13.38 5.92 -19.05
CA PRO A 419 -14.55 5.18 -19.51
C PRO A 419 -15.17 4.37 -18.36
N ILE A 420 -16.50 4.26 -18.41
CA ILE A 420 -17.31 3.48 -17.48
C ILE A 420 -18.42 2.70 -18.20
N GLU A 421 -18.87 1.61 -17.60
CA GLU A 421 -19.95 0.77 -18.13
C GLU A 421 -20.87 0.25 -17.01
N ILE A 422 -22.18 0.18 -17.23
CA ILE A 422 -23.06 -0.59 -16.33
C ILE A 422 -22.95 -2.06 -16.68
N VAL A 423 -22.38 -2.86 -15.77
CA VAL A 423 -22.09 -4.29 -15.99
C VAL A 423 -23.03 -5.23 -15.25
N ALA A 424 -23.85 -4.70 -14.34
CA ALA A 424 -24.98 -5.42 -13.78
C ALA A 424 -26.12 -4.44 -13.45
N LEU A 425 -27.36 -4.84 -13.75
CA LEU A 425 -28.58 -4.10 -13.45
C LEU A 425 -29.71 -5.08 -13.15
N SER A 426 -30.36 -4.94 -12.00
CA SER A 426 -31.52 -5.75 -11.64
C SER A 426 -32.58 -4.92 -10.94
N LEU A 427 -33.57 -4.46 -11.71
CA LEU A 427 -34.66 -3.64 -11.18
C LEU A 427 -36.01 -4.31 -11.42
N GLN A 428 -36.99 -3.95 -10.59
CA GLN A 428 -38.39 -4.33 -10.78
C GLN A 428 -39.33 -3.15 -10.54
N SER A 429 -40.49 -3.16 -11.20
CA SER A 429 -41.52 -2.15 -11.00
C SER A 429 -42.01 -2.15 -9.55
N VAL A 430 -42.20 -0.97 -8.97
CA VAL A 430 -42.76 -0.82 -7.61
C VAL A 430 -44.22 -1.28 -7.56
N GLU A 431 -44.95 -1.06 -8.65
CA GLU A 431 -46.33 -1.51 -8.84
C GLU A 431 -46.51 -2.06 -10.27
N PRO A 432 -47.43 -3.02 -10.48
CA PRO A 432 -47.72 -3.53 -11.82
C PRO A 432 -48.29 -2.43 -12.72
N ILE A 433 -47.91 -2.42 -14.00
CA ILE A 433 -48.50 -1.53 -14.99
C ILE A 433 -49.88 -2.03 -15.42
N LYS A 434 -50.76 -1.10 -15.79
CA LYS A 434 -52.12 -1.39 -16.28
C LYS A 434 -52.17 -1.25 -17.80
N VAL A 435 -52.43 -2.36 -18.49
CA VAL A 435 -52.54 -2.40 -19.96
C VAL A 435 -53.99 -2.64 -20.36
N LYS A 436 -54.53 -1.83 -21.27
CA LYS A 436 -55.89 -2.01 -21.82
C LYS A 436 -55.85 -2.87 -23.07
N ILE A 437 -56.62 -3.95 -23.09
CA ILE A 437 -56.78 -4.88 -24.23
C ILE A 437 -58.26 -5.03 -24.53
N GLY A 438 -58.73 -4.43 -25.63
CA GLY A 438 -60.16 -4.24 -25.87
C GLY A 438 -60.81 -3.48 -24.71
N THR A 439 -61.78 -4.11 -24.03
CA THR A 439 -62.47 -3.58 -22.83
C THR A 439 -61.84 -4.02 -21.52
N ALA A 440 -60.93 -5.02 -21.53
CA ALA A 440 -60.31 -5.57 -20.34
C ALA A 440 -59.04 -4.79 -19.93
N THR A 441 -58.73 -4.79 -18.64
CA THR A 441 -57.46 -4.30 -18.09
C THR A 441 -56.65 -5.48 -17.57
N GLN A 442 -55.40 -5.59 -17.99
CA GLN A 442 -54.44 -6.59 -17.52
C GLN A 442 -53.33 -5.92 -16.71
N LEU A 443 -52.83 -6.63 -15.69
CA LEU A 443 -51.73 -6.20 -14.84
C LEU A 443 -50.43 -6.90 -15.24
N TRP A 444 -49.35 -6.14 -15.35
CA TRP A 444 -48.05 -6.63 -15.76
C TRP A 444 -46.95 -6.11 -14.84
N ASP A 445 -46.16 -7.02 -14.29
CA ASP A 445 -44.93 -6.67 -13.57
C ASP A 445 -43.83 -6.40 -14.59
N VAL A 446 -42.95 -5.43 -14.30
CA VAL A 446 -41.86 -5.05 -15.21
C VAL A 446 -40.53 -5.31 -14.53
N LYS A 447 -39.66 -6.09 -15.16
CA LYS A 447 -38.25 -6.22 -14.78
C LYS A 447 -37.37 -5.45 -15.74
N VAL A 448 -36.26 -4.93 -15.24
CA VAL A 448 -35.23 -4.24 -16.03
C VAL A 448 -33.90 -4.91 -15.81
N GLU A 449 -33.28 -5.29 -16.92
CA GLU A 449 -31.94 -5.87 -17.01
C GLU A 449 -31.14 -5.10 -18.07
N LEU A 450 -29.88 -5.47 -18.30
CA LEU A 450 -29.08 -4.90 -19.38
C LEU A 450 -29.44 -5.54 -20.72
N SER A 451 -29.48 -4.73 -21.78
CA SER A 451 -29.54 -5.24 -23.15
C SER A 451 -28.29 -6.06 -23.48
N HIS A 452 -28.47 -7.19 -24.15
CA HIS A 452 -27.35 -7.96 -24.71
C HIS A 452 -26.97 -7.48 -26.12
N SER A 453 -27.80 -6.63 -26.72
CA SER A 453 -27.62 -6.11 -28.08
C SER A 453 -26.68 -4.92 -28.12
N GLN A 454 -26.64 -4.12 -27.06
CA GLN A 454 -25.77 -2.95 -26.94
C GLN A 454 -25.37 -2.68 -25.48
N PRO A 455 -24.08 -2.47 -25.17
CA PRO A 455 -23.63 -2.18 -23.81
C PRO A 455 -24.05 -0.78 -23.35
N SER A 456 -24.18 -0.61 -22.03
CA SER A 456 -24.51 0.67 -21.39
C SER A 456 -23.24 1.43 -21.00
N THR A 457 -22.62 2.11 -21.96
CA THR A 457 -21.31 2.77 -21.80
C THR A 457 -21.40 4.27 -21.54
N GLY A 458 -20.33 4.82 -20.98
CA GLY A 458 -20.24 6.23 -20.64
C GLY A 458 -18.83 6.68 -20.25
N ALA A 459 -18.77 7.84 -19.62
CA ALA A 459 -17.54 8.39 -19.06
C ALA A 459 -17.79 8.99 -17.67
N MET A 460 -16.76 8.94 -16.83
CA MET A 460 -16.72 9.59 -15.52
C MET A 460 -15.53 10.55 -15.48
N THR A 461 -15.78 11.82 -15.22
CA THR A 461 -14.72 12.79 -14.89
C THR A 461 -14.55 12.84 -13.38
N ILE A 462 -13.46 12.27 -12.88
CA ILE A 462 -13.12 12.24 -11.45
C ILE A 462 -12.25 13.46 -11.15
N THR A 463 -12.68 14.29 -10.21
CA THR A 463 -11.94 15.44 -9.70
C THR A 463 -11.54 15.17 -8.26
N LYS A 464 -10.23 15.19 -7.98
CA LYS A 464 -9.70 15.19 -6.62
C LYS A 464 -9.66 16.62 -6.09
N ARG A 465 -10.20 16.83 -4.89
CA ARG A 465 -10.25 18.16 -4.24
C ARG A 465 -9.43 18.24 -2.96
N ASP A 466 -9.26 17.12 -2.29
CA ASP A 466 -8.45 16.97 -1.07
C ASP A 466 -7.92 15.53 -0.99
N LEU A 467 -7.25 15.17 0.11
CA LEU A 467 -6.68 13.84 0.29
C LEU A 467 -7.68 12.75 0.64
N LEU A 468 -8.87 13.13 1.10
CA LEU A 468 -9.91 12.19 1.51
C LEU A 468 -10.87 11.87 0.35
N GLY A 469 -10.87 12.70 -0.70
CA GLY A 469 -11.54 12.39 -1.96
C GLY A 469 -11.81 13.63 -2.81
N GLY A 470 -13.03 13.71 -3.33
CA GLY A 470 -13.42 14.81 -4.19
C GLY A 470 -14.82 14.65 -4.76
N THR A 471 -14.95 14.99 -6.04
CA THR A 471 -16.21 14.89 -6.76
C THR A 471 -16.03 14.21 -8.10
N PHE A 472 -17.05 13.55 -8.63
CA PHE A 472 -17.09 13.14 -10.03
C PHE A 472 -18.33 13.67 -10.75
N ASP A 473 -18.19 13.85 -12.05
CA ASP A 473 -19.28 14.06 -13.00
C ASP A 473 -19.40 12.79 -13.85
N SER A 474 -20.62 12.33 -14.11
CA SER A 474 -20.89 11.09 -14.86
C SER A 474 -21.78 11.39 -16.07
N GLN A 475 -21.56 10.62 -17.15
CA GLN A 475 -22.45 10.54 -18.29
C GLN A 475 -22.52 9.10 -18.79
N LEU A 476 -23.70 8.48 -18.74
CA LEU A 476 -23.93 7.06 -19.08
C LEU A 476 -25.14 6.92 -20.00
N VAL A 477 -24.96 6.30 -21.17
CA VAL A 477 -26.09 5.92 -22.03
C VAL A 477 -26.61 4.58 -21.55
N VAL A 478 -27.85 4.53 -21.06
CA VAL A 478 -28.44 3.27 -20.59
C VAL A 478 -29.15 2.53 -21.72
N GLN A 479 -28.90 1.22 -21.83
CA GLN A 479 -29.54 0.32 -22.80
C GLN A 479 -30.33 -0.77 -22.05
N PRO A 480 -31.53 -0.44 -21.53
CA PRO A 480 -32.31 -1.38 -20.73
C PRO A 480 -33.04 -2.43 -21.58
N LEU A 481 -33.12 -3.64 -21.03
CA LEU A 481 -34.01 -4.72 -21.46
C LEU A 481 -35.20 -4.77 -20.51
N PHE A 482 -36.41 -4.54 -21.01
CA PHE A 482 -37.63 -4.63 -20.22
C PHE A 482 -38.33 -5.97 -20.44
N THR A 483 -38.54 -6.71 -19.36
CA THR A 483 -39.35 -7.94 -19.37
C THR A 483 -40.66 -7.68 -18.65
N PHE A 484 -41.76 -7.66 -19.40
CA PHE A 484 -43.11 -7.52 -18.90
C PHE A 484 -43.69 -8.91 -18.64
N THR A 485 -44.11 -9.19 -17.40
CA THR A 485 -44.73 -10.47 -17.02
C THR A 485 -46.19 -10.24 -16.61
N ARG A 486 -47.13 -10.86 -17.30
CA ARG A 486 -48.55 -10.75 -16.97
C ARG A 486 -48.87 -11.51 -15.68
N GLN A 487 -49.59 -10.90 -14.76
CA GLN A 487 -49.86 -11.52 -13.45
C GLN A 487 -50.79 -12.72 -13.49
N SER A 488 -51.72 -12.78 -14.45
CA SER A 488 -52.75 -13.82 -14.49
C SER A 488 -52.23 -15.20 -14.93
N ASP A 489 -51.21 -15.23 -15.79
CA ASP A 489 -50.73 -16.45 -16.43
C ASP A 489 -49.23 -16.45 -16.73
N HIS A 490 -48.49 -15.47 -16.21
CA HIS A 490 -47.04 -15.33 -16.32
C HIS A 490 -46.49 -15.23 -17.76
N VAL A 491 -47.35 -14.88 -18.74
CA VAL A 491 -46.89 -14.61 -20.10
C VAL A 491 -45.91 -13.45 -20.11
N GLN A 492 -44.81 -13.61 -20.85
CA GLN A 492 -43.76 -12.60 -20.96
C GLN A 492 -43.75 -11.88 -22.31
N ARG A 493 -43.36 -10.60 -22.27
CA ARG A 493 -43.05 -9.77 -23.44
C ARG A 493 -41.77 -9.00 -23.17
N ILE A 494 -40.92 -8.89 -24.19
CA ILE A 494 -39.59 -8.31 -24.07
C ILE A 494 -39.51 -7.07 -24.96
N PHE A 495 -39.06 -5.96 -24.41
CA PHE A 495 -38.75 -4.74 -25.14
C PHE A 495 -37.29 -4.40 -24.89
N ASP A 496 -36.45 -4.65 -25.89
CA ASP A 496 -35.01 -4.41 -25.83
C ASP A 496 -34.67 -3.05 -26.47
N VAL A 497 -34.34 -2.06 -25.64
CA VAL A 497 -33.97 -0.72 -26.13
C VAL A 497 -32.68 -0.76 -26.95
N GLY A 498 -31.76 -1.68 -26.65
CA GLY A 498 -30.50 -1.83 -27.37
C GLY A 498 -30.66 -2.36 -28.81
N THR A 499 -31.85 -2.81 -29.20
CA THR A 499 -32.17 -3.18 -30.60
C THR A 499 -32.75 -2.02 -31.41
N LEU A 500 -33.08 -0.91 -30.76
CA LEU A 500 -33.68 0.25 -31.44
C LEU A 500 -32.61 1.06 -32.15
N THR A 501 -32.90 1.47 -33.38
CA THR A 501 -32.09 2.46 -34.09
C THR A 501 -32.42 3.86 -33.56
N LEU A 502 -31.62 4.33 -32.60
CA LEU A 502 -31.85 5.61 -31.93
C LEU A 502 -31.02 6.74 -32.57
N THR A 503 -31.66 7.91 -32.73
CA THR A 503 -30.94 9.14 -33.11
C THR A 503 -30.11 9.67 -31.94
N PRO A 504 -29.11 10.55 -32.17
CA PRO A 504 -28.39 11.20 -31.08
C PRO A 504 -29.31 11.92 -30.08
N ASP A 505 -30.38 12.55 -30.56
CA ASP A 505 -31.38 13.21 -29.70
C ASP A 505 -32.15 12.20 -28.84
N SER A 506 -32.44 11.01 -29.38
CA SER A 506 -33.06 9.91 -28.64
C SER A 506 -32.13 9.35 -27.57
N LEU A 507 -30.86 9.14 -27.90
CA LEU A 507 -29.84 8.70 -26.94
C LEU A 507 -29.69 9.72 -25.81
N ALA A 508 -29.70 11.02 -26.11
CA ALA A 508 -29.62 12.07 -25.09
C ALA A 508 -30.76 12.03 -24.07
N LYS A 509 -31.95 11.55 -24.46
CA LYS A 509 -33.11 11.39 -23.54
C LYS A 509 -32.94 10.26 -22.53
N ILE A 510 -32.04 9.31 -22.82
CA ILE A 510 -31.67 8.17 -21.97
C ILE A 510 -30.20 8.21 -21.53
N THR A 511 -29.52 9.32 -21.75
CA THR A 511 -28.16 9.52 -21.25
C THR A 511 -28.23 10.10 -19.84
N LEU A 512 -28.08 9.23 -18.85
CA LEU A 512 -27.99 9.58 -17.44
C LEU A 512 -26.78 10.49 -17.20
N LYS A 513 -27.00 11.56 -16.43
CA LYS A 513 -25.95 12.47 -15.99
C LYS A 513 -26.11 12.81 -14.52
N ALA A 514 -24.98 12.89 -13.81
CA ALA A 514 -24.87 13.53 -12.52
C ALA A 514 -23.62 14.43 -12.49
N LYS A 515 -23.66 15.45 -11.62
CA LYS A 515 -22.57 16.41 -11.47
C LYS A 515 -22.23 16.61 -10.00
N ARG A 516 -20.94 16.79 -9.74
CA ARG A 516 -20.36 17.04 -8.42
C ARG A 516 -20.77 16.00 -7.40
N VAL A 517 -20.86 14.73 -7.82
CA VAL A 517 -21.18 13.62 -6.94
C VAL A 517 -19.99 13.37 -6.02
N PRO A 518 -20.16 13.33 -4.70
CA PRO A 518 -19.04 13.12 -3.79
C PRO A 518 -18.50 11.69 -3.91
N TRP A 519 -17.19 11.56 -3.78
CA TRP A 519 -16.52 10.29 -3.54
C TRP A 519 -15.47 10.48 -2.44
N VAL A 520 -15.19 9.40 -1.72
CA VAL A 520 -14.10 9.34 -0.74
C VAL A 520 -13.21 8.15 -1.01
N TYR A 521 -11.93 8.27 -0.66
CA TYR A 521 -10.95 7.20 -0.81
C TYR A 521 -11.21 6.08 0.21
N ASP A 522 -11.35 6.46 1.49
CA ASP A 522 -11.69 5.54 2.57
C ASP A 522 -13.21 5.50 2.76
N CYS A 523 -13.81 4.33 2.54
CA CYS A 523 -15.25 4.15 2.66
C CYS A 523 -15.72 4.37 4.11
N PRO A 524 -16.74 5.22 4.34
CA PRO A 524 -17.32 5.41 5.66
C PRO A 524 -18.13 4.18 6.08
N THR A 525 -18.45 4.08 7.36
CA THR A 525 -19.32 3.02 7.89
C THR A 525 -20.67 2.98 7.17
N GLY A 526 -21.16 1.76 6.92
CA GLY A 526 -22.41 1.52 6.20
C GLY A 526 -22.26 1.46 4.67
N VAL A 527 -21.12 1.83 4.10
CA VAL A 527 -20.80 1.54 2.69
C VAL A 527 -20.19 0.14 2.61
N LEU A 528 -20.72 -0.70 1.73
CA LEU A 528 -20.15 -2.01 1.44
C LEU A 528 -18.80 -1.84 0.75
N VAL A 529 -17.76 -2.47 1.30
CA VAL A 529 -16.42 -2.54 0.69
C VAL A 529 -16.16 -3.97 0.25
N VAL A 530 -15.90 -4.15 -1.03
CA VAL A 530 -15.46 -5.43 -1.59
C VAL A 530 -14.02 -5.26 -2.06
N PRO A 531 -13.05 -6.02 -1.49
CA PRO A 531 -11.65 -5.91 -1.88
C PRO A 531 -11.43 -6.10 -3.39
N ASN A 532 -10.62 -5.23 -3.99
CA ASN A 532 -10.37 -5.11 -5.43
C ASN A 532 -11.57 -4.64 -6.29
N PHE A 533 -12.70 -4.24 -5.71
CA PHE A 533 -13.80 -3.62 -6.44
C PHE A 533 -13.83 -2.11 -6.19
N ASN A 534 -14.06 -1.70 -4.94
CA ASN A 534 -14.29 -0.31 -4.54
C ASN A 534 -13.49 0.13 -3.30
N ASP A 535 -12.47 -0.64 -2.90
CA ASP A 535 -11.67 -0.41 -1.70
C ASP A 535 -10.82 0.87 -1.72
N SER A 536 -10.64 1.49 -2.89
CA SER A 536 -9.93 2.77 -3.06
C SER A 536 -10.78 3.88 -3.68
N PHE A 537 -12.08 3.67 -3.86
CA PHE A 537 -12.98 4.66 -4.47
C PHE A 537 -14.44 4.38 -4.09
N CYS A 538 -14.96 5.16 -3.16
CA CYS A 538 -16.31 5.03 -2.63
C CYS A 538 -17.21 6.07 -3.30
N ALA A 539 -17.71 5.74 -4.49
CA ALA A 539 -18.62 6.59 -5.25
C ALA A 539 -19.91 6.88 -4.48
N SER A 540 -20.46 8.10 -4.60
CA SER A 540 -21.68 8.55 -3.89
C SER A 540 -21.57 8.43 -2.36
N ALA A 541 -20.37 8.60 -1.79
CA ALA A 541 -20.12 8.62 -0.35
C ALA A 541 -19.39 9.90 0.06
N SER A 542 -19.58 10.30 1.31
CA SER A 542 -18.87 11.39 1.96
C SER A 542 -18.33 10.91 3.31
N ALA A 543 -17.50 11.72 3.98
CA ALA A 543 -17.06 11.42 5.35
C ALA A 543 -18.23 11.22 6.35
N ARG A 544 -19.45 11.69 6.02
CA ARG A 544 -20.66 11.53 6.83
C ARG A 544 -21.47 10.27 6.49
N GLY A 545 -21.02 9.46 5.53
CA GLY A 545 -21.71 8.26 5.07
C GLY A 545 -22.23 8.37 3.65
N ARG A 546 -23.24 7.54 3.38
CA ARG A 546 -23.86 7.31 2.06
C ARG A 546 -24.64 8.53 1.57
N VAL A 547 -24.50 8.87 0.30
CA VAL A 547 -25.17 10.00 -0.34
C VAL A 547 -26.10 9.49 -1.44
N LEU A 548 -27.33 10.01 -1.50
CA LEU A 548 -28.24 9.75 -2.62
C LEU A 548 -27.79 10.58 -3.82
N THR A 549 -27.33 9.90 -4.86
CA THR A 549 -27.05 10.49 -6.16
C THR A 549 -28.24 10.26 -7.07
N LYS A 550 -28.63 11.29 -7.81
CA LYS A 550 -29.67 11.19 -8.82
C LYS A 550 -29.02 11.34 -10.18
N GLU A 551 -28.87 10.22 -10.86
CA GLU A 551 -28.53 10.15 -12.27
C GLU A 551 -29.79 10.49 -13.07
N GLN A 552 -29.73 11.48 -13.96
CA GLN A 552 -30.93 11.99 -14.63
C GLN A 552 -30.73 12.26 -16.12
N ALA A 553 -31.78 11.93 -16.87
CA ALA A 553 -32.02 12.31 -18.24
C ALA A 553 -33.50 12.71 -18.41
N PRO A 554 -33.91 13.25 -19.57
CA PRO A 554 -35.32 13.60 -19.84
C PRO A 554 -36.32 12.46 -19.60
N LEU A 555 -36.01 11.22 -20.01
CA LEU A 555 -36.95 10.08 -19.94
C LEU A 555 -36.58 9.03 -18.88
N VAL A 556 -35.39 9.10 -18.30
CA VAL A 556 -34.96 8.15 -17.26
C VAL A 556 -34.32 8.89 -16.10
N ARG A 557 -34.61 8.42 -14.88
CA ARG A 557 -33.94 8.87 -13.65
C ARG A 557 -33.63 7.64 -12.83
N GLN A 558 -32.43 7.58 -12.26
CA GLN A 558 -32.06 6.56 -11.30
C GLN A 558 -31.48 7.23 -10.07
N GLY A 559 -32.15 7.05 -8.94
CA GLY A 559 -31.60 7.41 -7.64
C GLY A 559 -30.78 6.24 -7.12
N ILE A 560 -29.52 6.47 -6.79
CA ILE A 560 -28.62 5.44 -6.28
C ILE A 560 -27.93 5.88 -5.00
N ARG A 561 -27.65 4.93 -4.12
CA ARG A 561 -26.74 5.08 -2.98
C ARG A 561 -25.66 4.00 -3.08
N PRO A 562 -24.47 4.20 -2.48
CA PRO A 562 -23.53 3.10 -2.32
C PRO A 562 -24.24 1.93 -1.65
N ALA A 563 -24.01 0.71 -2.12
CA ALA A 563 -24.57 -0.49 -1.52
C ALA A 563 -24.12 -0.62 -0.05
N GLN A 564 -24.90 -1.33 0.74
CA GLN A 564 -24.57 -1.73 2.10
C GLN A 564 -24.59 -3.25 2.21
N SER A 565 -23.90 -3.81 3.21
CA SER A 565 -23.99 -5.23 3.53
C SER A 565 -25.45 -5.64 3.72
N ASN A 566 -25.80 -6.86 3.33
CA ASN A 566 -27.12 -7.41 3.60
C ASN A 566 -27.41 -7.29 5.11
N PRO A 567 -28.44 -6.55 5.55
CA PRO A 567 -28.86 -6.62 6.94
C PRO A 567 -29.20 -8.07 7.22
N LEU A 568 -28.73 -8.62 8.34
CA LEU A 568 -29.01 -10.00 8.74
C LEU A 568 -30.50 -10.29 8.60
N VAL A 569 -30.87 -11.05 7.57
CA VAL A 569 -32.22 -11.62 7.48
C VAL A 569 -32.19 -12.83 8.39
N LEU A 570 -32.87 -12.75 9.55
CA LEU A 570 -33.25 -13.95 10.29
C LEU A 570 -33.99 -14.86 9.31
N ALA A 571 -33.31 -15.90 8.86
CA ALA A 571 -33.81 -16.90 7.94
C ALA A 571 -34.80 -17.79 8.70
N SER A 572 -35.99 -17.26 8.99
CA SER A 572 -37.11 -17.91 9.67
C SER A 572 -36.81 -18.49 11.07
N VAL A 573 -37.63 -18.14 12.06
CA VAL A 573 -37.81 -19.05 13.21
C VAL A 573 -38.66 -20.20 12.69
N VAL A 574 -38.03 -21.28 12.23
CA VAL A 574 -38.76 -22.51 11.90
C VAL A 574 -39.10 -23.20 13.21
N ALA A 575 -40.22 -22.80 13.82
CA ALA A 575 -40.97 -23.68 14.70
C ALA A 575 -42.04 -24.38 13.85
N SER A 576 -41.63 -25.13 12.81
CA SER A 576 -42.52 -26.12 12.19
C SER A 576 -42.01 -27.50 12.57
N LEU A 577 -42.80 -28.16 13.41
CA LEU A 577 -42.74 -29.62 13.53
C LEU A 577 -43.01 -30.20 12.12
N PRO A 578 -42.12 -31.05 11.57
CA PRO A 578 -42.34 -31.62 10.25
C PRO A 578 -43.58 -32.52 10.26
N ARG A 579 -44.60 -32.15 9.47
CA ARG A 579 -45.73 -33.01 9.16
C ARG A 579 -45.37 -33.90 7.97
N SER A 580 -44.53 -34.91 8.19
CA SER A 580 -44.44 -36.15 7.40
C SER A 580 -43.30 -37.03 7.90
N GLU A 581 -43.53 -37.65 9.06
CA GLU A 581 -43.02 -38.91 9.61
C GLU A 581 -42.84 -38.75 11.12
N LEU A 582 -43.89 -39.17 11.82
CA LEU A 582 -44.02 -39.08 13.26
C LEU A 582 -43.10 -40.11 13.91
N ARG A 583 -41.94 -39.69 14.40
CA ARG A 583 -41.34 -40.29 15.60
C ARG A 583 -41.08 -39.18 16.60
N VAL A 584 -41.95 -39.17 17.61
CA VAL A 584 -41.93 -38.23 18.72
C VAL A 584 -40.71 -38.50 19.59
N THR A 585 -39.81 -37.51 19.66
CA THR A 585 -39.10 -37.15 20.89
C THR A 585 -38.81 -35.63 20.89
N GLU A 586 -39.67 -34.88 21.59
CA GLU A 586 -39.44 -33.68 22.43
C GLU A 586 -39.20 -32.26 21.83
N ASP A 587 -40.16 -31.34 22.08
CA ASP A 587 -40.09 -29.95 22.60
C ASP A 587 -38.96 -28.96 22.21
N VAL A 588 -38.36 -29.01 21.01
CA VAL A 588 -37.24 -28.13 20.64
C VAL A 588 -37.59 -27.04 19.60
N ALA A 589 -37.20 -25.79 19.90
CA ALA A 589 -37.10 -24.69 18.91
C ALA A 589 -35.62 -24.43 18.57
N GLN A 590 -35.28 -24.39 17.28
CA GLN A 590 -33.93 -24.08 16.79
C GLN A 590 -33.90 -22.72 16.08
N PHE A 591 -32.86 -21.94 16.35
CA PHE A 591 -32.57 -20.71 15.61
C PHE A 591 -31.48 -21.01 14.59
N ALA A 592 -31.84 -21.03 13.31
CA ALA A 592 -30.89 -21.13 12.21
C ALA A 592 -30.52 -19.73 11.72
N ILE A 593 -29.23 -19.44 11.63
CA ILE A 593 -28.72 -18.16 11.14
C ILE A 593 -27.90 -18.43 9.89
N LEU A 594 -28.26 -17.77 8.80
CA LEU A 594 -27.52 -17.83 7.55
C LEU A 594 -26.57 -16.64 7.48
N GLY A 595 -25.30 -16.91 7.21
CA GLY A 595 -24.25 -15.91 7.08
C GLY A 595 -22.86 -16.55 7.08
N GLU A 596 -21.87 -15.86 6.51
CA GLU A 596 -20.46 -16.26 6.56
C GLU A 596 -19.74 -15.63 7.75
N GLU A 597 -18.57 -16.18 8.10
CA GLU A 597 -17.68 -15.64 9.14
C GLU A 597 -18.29 -15.53 10.54
N ILE A 598 -19.28 -16.36 10.91
CA ILE A 598 -19.91 -16.30 12.23
C ILE A 598 -18.96 -16.87 13.31
N ALA A 599 -18.52 -16.02 14.24
CA ALA A 599 -17.70 -16.43 15.38
C ALA A 599 -18.55 -16.78 16.61
N ASN A 600 -19.61 -16.01 16.88
CA ASN A 600 -20.54 -16.25 17.97
C ASN A 600 -21.92 -15.66 17.64
N VAL A 601 -22.96 -16.29 18.16
CA VAL A 601 -24.35 -15.86 18.10
C VAL A 601 -24.89 -15.74 19.52
N ARG A 602 -25.62 -14.66 19.81
CA ARG A 602 -26.40 -14.46 21.02
C ARG A 602 -27.88 -14.25 20.69
N VAL A 603 -28.75 -15.11 21.18
CA VAL A 603 -30.21 -14.95 21.09
C VAL A 603 -30.72 -14.39 22.41
N GLU A 604 -31.55 -13.35 22.35
CA GLU A 604 -32.22 -12.74 23.50
C GLU A 604 -33.73 -12.75 23.27
N ILE A 605 -34.50 -13.21 24.25
CA ILE A 605 -35.97 -13.20 24.23
C ILE A 605 -36.46 -12.30 25.34
N PHE A 606 -37.42 -11.43 24.99
CA PHE A 606 -38.05 -10.47 25.87
C PHE A 606 -39.55 -10.75 25.94
N ASN A 607 -40.18 -10.46 27.08
CA ASN A 607 -41.63 -10.38 27.15
C ASN A 607 -42.13 -9.10 26.45
N LEU A 608 -43.46 -8.95 26.32
CA LEU A 608 -44.05 -7.76 25.69
C LEU A 608 -43.83 -6.46 26.48
N ALA A 609 -43.42 -6.54 27.75
CA ALA A 609 -43.01 -5.39 28.56
C ALA A 609 -41.52 -5.01 28.35
N GLY A 610 -40.81 -5.68 27.44
CA GLY A 610 -39.41 -5.43 27.13
C GLY A 610 -38.42 -6.01 28.15
N VAL A 611 -38.88 -6.83 29.10
CA VAL A 611 -38.00 -7.50 30.08
C VAL A 611 -37.42 -8.76 29.45
N GLN A 612 -36.09 -8.91 29.50
CA GLN A 612 -35.41 -10.10 29.03
C GLN A 612 -35.81 -11.29 29.90
N VAL A 613 -36.34 -12.34 29.26
CA VAL A 613 -36.79 -13.58 29.91
C VAL A 613 -35.88 -14.76 29.57
N PHE A 614 -35.05 -14.64 28.53
CA PHE A 614 -34.08 -15.66 28.14
C PHE A 614 -32.92 -15.03 27.35
N ALA A 615 -31.71 -15.54 27.52
CA ALA A 615 -30.59 -15.24 26.63
C ALA A 615 -29.62 -16.42 26.55
N GLN A 616 -29.14 -16.73 25.35
CA GLN A 616 -28.22 -17.84 25.12
C GLN A 616 -27.18 -17.45 24.07
N GLU A 617 -25.94 -17.86 24.30
CA GLU A 617 -24.86 -17.76 23.32
C GLU A 617 -24.53 -19.12 22.70
N ALA A 618 -24.10 -19.11 21.45
CA ALA A 618 -23.58 -20.26 20.73
C ALA A 618 -22.41 -19.87 19.83
N THR A 619 -21.44 -20.75 19.70
CA THR A 619 -20.29 -20.61 18.78
C THR A 619 -20.58 -21.15 17.38
N SER A 620 -21.81 -21.62 17.13
CA SER A 620 -22.25 -22.14 15.84
C SER A 620 -23.38 -21.30 15.28
N ASN A 621 -23.68 -21.48 13.98
CA ASN A 621 -24.84 -20.90 13.29
C ASN A 621 -26.20 -21.45 13.79
N SER A 622 -26.16 -22.38 14.75
CA SER A 622 -27.30 -22.87 15.50
C SER A 622 -27.16 -22.53 16.98
N VAL A 623 -28.22 -21.99 17.58
CA VAL A 623 -28.29 -21.81 19.04
C VAL A 623 -29.03 -23.01 19.64
N PRO A 624 -28.39 -23.79 20.55
CA PRO A 624 -29.05 -24.94 21.15
C PRO A 624 -30.21 -24.51 22.06
N THR A 625 -31.23 -25.36 22.03
CA THR A 625 -32.47 -25.51 22.83
C THR A 625 -32.74 -24.54 23.98
N LEU A 626 -33.99 -24.10 24.12
CA LEU A 626 -34.58 -23.86 25.46
C LEU A 626 -34.55 -25.20 26.21
N SER A 627 -33.75 -25.34 27.25
CA SER A 627 -33.68 -26.61 28.00
C SER A 627 -35.04 -26.93 28.65
N PRO A 628 -35.35 -28.21 28.96
CA PRO A 628 -36.60 -28.58 29.63
C PRO A 628 -36.86 -27.87 30.96
N ASN A 629 -35.84 -27.23 31.54
CA ASN A 629 -35.88 -26.49 32.80
C ASN A 629 -35.99 -24.96 32.62
N GLU A 630 -35.87 -24.43 31.39
CA GLU A 630 -35.95 -23.00 31.05
C GLU A 630 -37.23 -22.69 30.27
N ARG A 631 -38.36 -23.17 30.80
CA ARG A 631 -39.65 -23.15 30.12
C ARG A 631 -40.22 -21.73 30.04
N LEU A 632 -40.13 -21.11 28.86
CA LEU A 632 -41.02 -20.00 28.50
C LEU A 632 -42.48 -20.51 28.45
N ALA A 633 -43.45 -19.71 28.91
CA ALA A 633 -44.86 -20.05 28.93
C ALA A 633 -45.50 -19.89 27.53
N ASN A 634 -46.71 -20.42 27.33
CA ASN A 634 -47.49 -20.09 26.13
C ASN A 634 -47.72 -18.59 26.09
N GLY A 635 -47.40 -17.95 24.97
CA GLY A 635 -47.44 -16.50 24.90
C GLY A 635 -46.74 -15.92 23.67
N VAL A 636 -46.76 -14.60 23.61
CA VAL A 636 -46.07 -13.81 22.59
C VAL A 636 -44.86 -13.14 23.22
N TYR A 637 -43.73 -13.29 22.58
CA TYR A 637 -42.44 -12.77 22.99
C TYR A 637 -41.82 -11.95 21.85
N LEU A 638 -40.77 -11.21 22.18
CA LEU A 638 -39.93 -10.47 21.26
C LEU A 638 -38.55 -11.13 21.25
N VAL A 639 -37.99 -11.40 20.08
CA VAL A 639 -36.67 -12.01 19.92
C VAL A 639 -35.73 -11.07 19.21
N VAL A 640 -34.49 -11.00 19.69
CA VAL A 640 -33.38 -10.27 19.09
C VAL A 640 -32.19 -11.22 18.99
N VAL A 641 -31.50 -11.19 17.87
CA VAL A 641 -30.30 -11.99 17.63
C VAL A 641 -29.12 -11.07 17.38
N THR A 642 -28.01 -11.31 18.09
CA THR A 642 -26.74 -10.62 17.88
C THR A 642 -25.74 -11.62 17.32
N VAL A 643 -25.04 -11.26 16.26
CA VAL A 643 -24.02 -12.10 15.63
C VAL A 643 -22.70 -11.34 15.67
N ASN A 644 -21.68 -12.00 16.22
CA ASN A 644 -20.30 -11.53 16.19
C ASN A 644 -19.58 -12.28 15.07
N LYS A 645 -19.03 -11.56 14.09
CA LYS A 645 -18.25 -12.15 13.01
C LYS A 645 -16.78 -12.28 13.39
N SER A 646 -16.05 -13.20 12.74
CA SER A 646 -14.61 -13.44 12.98
C SER A 646 -13.72 -12.26 12.61
N ASN A 647 -14.22 -11.34 11.77
CA ASN A 647 -13.54 -10.09 11.41
C ASN A 647 -13.77 -8.94 12.44
N GLY A 648 -14.53 -9.19 13.51
CA GLY A 648 -14.83 -8.20 14.56
C GLY A 648 -16.10 -7.38 14.34
N GLU A 649 -16.80 -7.56 13.22
CA GLU A 649 -18.10 -6.94 12.97
C GLU A 649 -19.18 -7.54 13.88
N VAL A 650 -20.01 -6.68 14.47
CA VAL A 650 -21.16 -7.08 15.30
C VAL A 650 -22.44 -6.65 14.60
N THR A 651 -23.30 -7.60 14.26
CA THR A 651 -24.57 -7.32 13.60
C THR A 651 -25.73 -7.78 14.47
N ARG A 652 -26.69 -6.88 14.73
CA ARG A 652 -27.88 -7.15 15.54
C ARG A 652 -29.11 -7.17 14.66
N SER A 653 -29.97 -8.16 14.83
CA SER A 653 -31.24 -8.23 14.11
C SER A 653 -32.22 -7.17 14.58
N GLU A 654 -33.18 -6.85 13.71
CA GLU A 654 -34.42 -6.24 14.17
C GLU A 654 -35.16 -7.15 15.15
N MET A 655 -35.98 -6.55 16.01
CA MET A 655 -36.80 -7.27 16.97
C MET A 655 -37.95 -7.98 16.24
N ARG A 656 -38.09 -9.30 16.42
CA ARG A 656 -39.14 -10.10 15.79
C ARG A 656 -40.10 -10.67 16.82
N ARG A 657 -41.35 -10.91 16.41
CA ARG A 657 -42.35 -11.57 17.24
C ARG A 657 -42.11 -13.09 17.25
N LEU A 658 -42.03 -13.68 18.44
CA LEU A 658 -42.00 -15.12 18.67
C LEU A 658 -43.31 -15.53 19.33
N ILE A 659 -44.00 -16.53 18.79
CA ILE A 659 -45.22 -17.07 19.40
C ILE A 659 -44.90 -18.48 19.89
N ILE A 660 -45.09 -18.72 21.19
CA ILE A 660 -44.95 -20.04 21.79
C ILE A 660 -46.34 -20.58 22.05
N LEU A 661 -46.69 -21.64 21.33
CA LEU A 661 -47.91 -22.42 21.49
C LEU A 661 -47.49 -23.86 21.81
N ARG A 662 -47.66 -24.27 23.06
CA ARG A 662 -47.64 -25.68 23.45
C ARG A 662 -49.02 -26.28 23.32
#